data_AF-A0A2U0T2F6-F1
#
_entry.id   AF-A0A2U0T2F6-F1
#
_cell.length_a   1.000
_cell.length_b   1.000
_cell.length_c   1.000
_cell.angle_alpha   90.00
_cell.angle_beta   90.00
_cell.angle_gamma   90.00
#
_symmetry.space_group_name_H-M   'P 1'
#
loop_
_entity.id
_entity.type
_entity.pdbx_description
1 polymer ?
#
loop_
_entity_poly.entity_id
_entity_poly.type
_entity_poly.pdbx_seq_one_letter_code
_entity_poly.pdbx_strand_id
1 'polypeptide(L)'
;MLFDPHPPLCDDPTIDILGQFSCNANFQSSDRDTLQQLPLPGIVIFVHGVNSDGEWYAAAEEGLCKGLNERLKRNCEHIMHHGVEGGELKAVNYGAEITAEGFLNPEMSADTLIRDAGTFSPVIRFRWGYKASGEELQKYGKGIYLNEEDYWGGGPFANGCSALADLWKDGLSEGLFLWNTIQHMNPFPERQVYSCPPRAYFVLAAYRLARLVEAIRQQQADVPVTIVCHSQGTMVAMAAAFLGARLPNTDGVPCVADNYVICNSPYSLAKSNSAENWVASNLRAADGSTGRLTVQARIATLKNFFVLISQRASLGEAQTDEEIDRCMANLQHGFSAAKDREQYGIAGAARGGKKSSYGRVTIYCNPHDMVVSSVAIEGIGWRGLSGSLAKDSKDGGELAATEAAGVCVQHVFAQGFEVGKQGSYHYWSDHWRKPTPGGKDFWFPAQKYASYSIKQGVEASEGAFSTILTVGFAPLFIVLTGLARSPCNASPHKDWKIELNAPDLLPPFKPQSLRFGQTREEFDEGYAPPGESRQAGKQRAAGDDYLADHEIPPGGLQGQAAKSEAKRMDSARGTADDEARLRFEQRAVIRAQAVREGKSPAGQKVQQEMPNATPDAEYQAWRSTRIEEMMSLQAGAYATDHSTILTNPMHAERALAYDVAVGVCRIKPDQLRKLRVAADWRLLKWVGDDNSAIEFLEYFNKGELHRKTISAWVKQSGCEAGMPTLIIDQRENPPLDARPTSGEMAHG
;
A
#
# COMPACT_ATOMS: atom_id res chain seq x y z
N MET A 1 -22.52 35.06 0.27
CA MET A 1 -22.22 35.77 1.52
C MET A 1 -22.98 35.08 2.63
N LEU A 2 -22.28 34.29 3.46
CA LEU A 2 -22.82 33.79 4.72
C LEU A 2 -21.99 34.48 5.80
N PHE A 3 -22.64 35.28 6.64
CA PHE A 3 -22.03 35.85 7.83
C PHE A 3 -22.06 34.75 8.91
N ASP A 4 -20.88 34.30 9.34
CA ASP A 4 -20.70 33.42 10.48
C ASP A 4 -20.60 34.28 11.76
N PRO A 5 -21.45 34.08 12.79
CA PRO A 5 -21.54 34.96 13.96
C PRO A 5 -20.58 34.63 15.12
N HIS A 6 -19.43 34.00 14.90
CA HIS A 6 -18.44 33.75 15.97
C HIS A 6 -17.47 34.95 16.16
N PRO A 7 -17.40 35.61 17.35
CA PRO A 7 -16.45 36.70 17.62
C PRO A 7 -15.21 36.23 18.44
N PRO A 8 -14.04 36.89 18.34
CA PRO A 8 -13.39 37.36 17.12
C PRO A 8 -11.96 36.80 16.95
N LEU A 9 -11.54 36.71 15.69
CA LEU A 9 -10.15 36.87 15.29
C LEU A 9 -9.59 38.14 15.97
N CYS A 10 -8.63 38.00 16.88
CA CYS A 10 -7.87 39.08 17.51
C CYS A 10 -8.68 40.10 18.36
N ASP A 11 -8.54 40.04 19.68
CA ASP A 11 -9.02 41.08 20.62
C ASP A 11 -8.16 42.36 20.60
N ASP A 12 -7.42 42.62 19.52
CA ASP A 12 -6.62 43.83 19.37
C ASP A 12 -7.51 44.98 18.88
N PRO A 13 -7.76 46.02 19.70
CA PRO A 13 -8.62 47.14 19.34
C PRO A 13 -8.07 48.01 18.20
N THR A 14 -6.88 47.71 17.67
CA THR A 14 -6.30 48.37 16.48
C THR A 14 -6.61 47.66 15.17
N ILE A 15 -7.20 46.45 15.20
CA ILE A 15 -7.47 45.65 14.00
C ILE A 15 -8.96 45.71 13.64
N ASP A 16 -9.28 46.49 12.60
CA ASP A 16 -10.62 46.50 11.98
C ASP A 16 -10.76 45.30 11.02
N ILE A 17 -11.51 44.27 11.41
CA ILE A 17 -11.86 43.16 10.52
C ILE A 17 -13.01 43.59 9.61
N LEU A 18 -12.66 44.04 8.40
CA LEU A 18 -13.59 44.53 7.39
C LEU A 18 -14.26 43.41 6.56
N GLY A 19 -13.88 42.14 6.77
CA GLY A 19 -14.50 40.95 6.16
C GLY A 19 -13.52 39.79 5.94
N GLN A 20 -14.03 38.56 5.81
CA GLN A 20 -13.26 37.37 5.44
C GLN A 20 -13.49 37.07 3.95
N PHE A 21 -12.42 36.94 3.16
CA PHE A 21 -12.50 36.54 1.76
C PHE A 21 -11.39 35.52 1.44
N SER A 22 -11.75 34.40 0.81
CA SER A 22 -10.78 33.44 0.29
C SER A 22 -10.33 33.87 -1.11
N CYS A 23 -9.18 34.53 -1.21
CA CYS A 23 -8.54 34.85 -2.48
C CYS A 23 -7.08 34.35 -2.49
N ASN A 24 -6.49 34.21 -3.68
CA ASN A 24 -5.05 33.96 -3.79
C ASN A 24 -4.34 35.32 -3.65
N ALA A 25 -3.91 35.65 -2.44
CA ALA A 25 -3.17 36.86 -2.16
C ALA A 25 -1.67 36.57 -2.38
N ASN A 26 -1.15 36.92 -3.56
CA ASN A 26 0.29 36.98 -3.82
C ASN A 26 0.73 38.45 -3.86
N PHE A 27 0.40 39.21 -2.82
CA PHE A 27 0.82 40.61 -2.72
C PHE A 27 2.33 40.63 -2.45
N GLN A 28 3.12 40.95 -3.47
CA GLN A 28 4.56 41.19 -3.29
C GLN A 28 4.82 42.48 -2.49
N SER A 29 3.82 43.36 -2.44
CA SER A 29 3.80 44.60 -1.66
C SER A 29 2.35 44.94 -1.31
N SER A 30 2.12 45.43 -0.10
CA SER A 30 0.84 45.98 0.33
C SER A 30 1.10 47.28 1.09
N ASP A 31 0.26 48.28 0.88
CA ASP A 31 0.28 49.52 1.67
C ASP A 31 -0.34 49.32 3.09
N ARG A 32 -0.79 48.09 3.38
CA ARG A 32 -1.47 47.67 4.61
C ARG A 32 -0.94 46.31 5.07
N ASP A 33 -0.77 46.14 6.37
CA ASP A 33 -0.49 44.82 6.95
C ASP A 33 -1.73 43.92 6.80
N THR A 34 -1.54 42.73 6.25
CA THR A 34 -2.63 41.74 6.09
C THR A 34 -2.29 40.44 6.79
N LEU A 35 -3.21 39.95 7.62
CA LEU A 35 -3.10 38.64 8.24
C LEU A 35 -3.48 37.56 7.21
N GLN A 36 -2.60 36.58 7.03
CA GLN A 36 -2.79 35.47 6.10
C GLN A 36 -2.55 34.14 6.83
N GLN A 37 -3.43 33.16 6.59
CA GLN A 37 -3.22 31.78 7.01
C GLN A 37 -1.95 31.23 6.34
N LEU A 38 -1.06 30.61 7.11
CA LEU A 38 0.14 29.98 6.53
C LEU A 38 -0.27 28.93 5.47
N PRO A 39 0.36 28.92 4.28
CA PRO A 39 0.00 27.99 3.21
C PRO A 39 0.31 26.54 3.60
N LEU A 40 -0.29 25.58 2.88
CA LEU A 40 0.11 24.18 3.01
C LEU A 40 1.56 24.00 2.51
N PRO A 41 2.34 23.07 3.10
CA PRO A 41 3.74 22.86 2.70
C PRO A 41 3.93 22.11 1.38
N GLY A 42 2.84 21.80 0.66
CA GLY A 42 2.81 20.93 -0.51
C GLY A 42 1.57 20.04 -0.48
N ILE A 43 1.54 19.06 -1.39
CA ILE A 43 0.52 18.01 -1.44
C ILE A 43 1.16 16.65 -1.19
N VAL A 44 0.53 15.86 -0.35
CA VAL A 44 0.97 14.49 -0.04
C VAL A 44 -0.14 13.52 -0.44
N ILE A 45 0.13 12.60 -1.37
CA ILE A 45 -0.86 11.62 -1.83
C ILE A 45 -0.55 10.27 -1.17
N PHE A 46 -1.51 9.74 -0.43
CA PHE A 46 -1.41 8.42 0.17
C PHE A 46 -2.00 7.35 -0.75
N VAL A 47 -1.24 6.29 -1.04
CA VAL A 47 -1.65 5.19 -1.95
C VAL A 47 -1.53 3.85 -1.24
N HIS A 48 -2.68 3.21 -1.00
CA HIS A 48 -2.77 1.93 -0.29
C HIS A 48 -2.42 0.72 -1.18
N GLY A 49 -2.21 -0.44 -0.55
CA GLY A 49 -1.91 -1.71 -1.19
C GLY A 49 -3.13 -2.47 -1.73
N VAL A 50 -2.94 -3.74 -2.07
CA VAL A 50 -4.02 -4.69 -2.38
C VAL A 50 -4.77 -5.10 -1.11
N ASN A 51 -6.01 -5.57 -1.25
CA ASN A 51 -6.83 -6.03 -0.12
C ASN A 51 -6.92 -4.99 1.01
N SER A 52 -7.14 -3.73 0.63
CA SER A 52 -7.08 -2.57 1.52
C SER A 52 -7.90 -1.44 0.92
N ASP A 53 -8.61 -0.70 1.77
CA ASP A 53 -9.24 0.59 1.44
C ASP A 53 -8.47 1.76 2.12
N GLY A 54 -7.24 1.51 2.56
CA GLY A 54 -6.35 2.49 3.18
C GLY A 54 -6.48 2.57 4.70
N GLU A 55 -6.49 1.43 5.39
CA GLU A 55 -6.67 1.32 6.85
C GLU A 55 -5.62 2.13 7.63
N TRP A 56 -4.43 2.32 7.06
CA TRP A 56 -3.34 3.08 7.67
C TRP A 56 -3.45 4.60 7.47
N TYR A 57 -4.32 5.09 6.57
CA TYR A 57 -4.36 6.50 6.18
C TYR A 57 -4.62 7.45 7.35
N ALA A 58 -5.55 7.09 8.25
CA ALA A 58 -5.90 7.95 9.38
C ALA A 58 -4.72 8.15 10.33
N ALA A 59 -4.09 7.06 10.77
CA ALA A 59 -2.93 7.09 11.64
C ALA A 59 -1.74 7.85 11.02
N ALA A 60 -1.42 7.54 9.75
CA ALA A 60 -0.31 8.22 9.08
C ALA A 60 -0.59 9.71 8.83
N GLU A 61 -1.83 10.11 8.54
CA GLU A 61 -2.18 11.52 8.31
C GLU A 61 -2.12 12.33 9.61
N GLU A 62 -2.63 11.76 10.70
CA GLU A 62 -2.52 12.35 12.04
C GLU A 62 -1.05 12.58 12.41
N GLY A 63 -0.24 11.53 12.31
CA GLY A 63 1.19 11.59 12.57
C GLY A 63 1.91 12.59 11.67
N LEU A 64 1.64 12.56 10.36
CA LEU A 64 2.24 13.46 9.39
C LEU A 64 1.92 14.93 9.69
N CYS A 65 0.66 15.27 10.00
CA CYS A 65 0.28 16.64 10.36
C CYS A 65 1.01 17.10 11.62
N LYS A 66 1.07 16.25 12.65
CA LYS A 66 1.79 16.55 13.90
C LYS A 66 3.30 16.74 13.66
N GLY A 67 3.92 15.86 12.90
CA GLY A 67 5.34 15.95 12.57
C GLY A 67 5.68 17.17 11.71
N LEU A 68 4.81 17.53 10.76
CA LEU A 68 4.97 18.73 9.95
C LEU A 68 4.77 20.01 10.77
N ASN A 69 3.85 20.02 11.75
CA ASN A 69 3.73 21.15 12.66
C ASN A 69 4.99 21.34 13.50
N GLU A 70 5.62 20.25 13.95
CA GLU A 70 6.89 20.32 14.67
C GLU A 70 8.04 20.80 13.76
N ARG A 71 8.16 20.20 12.56
CA ARG A 71 9.19 20.52 11.56
C ARG A 71 9.13 21.99 11.11
N LEU A 72 7.92 22.48 10.83
CA LEU A 72 7.67 23.82 10.29
C LEU A 72 7.42 24.88 11.37
N LYS A 73 7.44 24.48 12.66
CA LYS A 73 7.13 25.36 13.80
C LYS A 73 5.76 26.01 13.70
N ARG A 74 4.72 25.17 13.65
CA ARG A 74 3.30 25.53 13.52
C ARG A 74 2.39 25.02 14.65
N ASN A 75 2.95 24.38 15.68
CA ASN A 75 2.18 24.07 16.89
C ASN A 75 1.70 25.36 17.57
N CYS A 76 0.73 25.25 18.47
CA CYS A 76 0.16 26.39 19.20
C CYS A 76 1.21 27.27 19.90
N GLU A 77 2.29 26.71 20.42
CA GLU A 77 3.38 27.46 21.06
C GLU A 77 4.31 28.20 20.07
N HIS A 78 4.20 27.93 18.78
CA HIS A 78 5.05 28.49 17.73
C HIS A 78 4.36 29.59 16.91
N ILE A 79 3.04 29.74 17.01
CA ILE A 79 2.24 30.65 16.18
C ILE A 79 1.44 31.60 17.06
N MET A 80 1.35 32.87 16.64
CA MET A 80 0.59 33.90 17.37
C MET A 80 -0.93 33.69 17.28
N HIS A 81 -1.42 33.22 16.13
CA HIS A 81 -2.82 32.86 15.94
C HIS A 81 -2.95 31.34 15.95
N HIS A 82 -3.61 30.80 16.98
CA HIS A 82 -3.71 29.35 17.16
C HIS A 82 -4.72 28.71 16.19
N GLY A 83 -4.61 27.40 16.02
CA GLY A 83 -5.58 26.63 15.24
C GLY A 83 -5.34 26.63 13.74
N VAL A 84 -6.29 26.04 13.02
CA VAL A 84 -6.22 25.88 11.57
C VAL A 84 -6.17 27.24 10.87
N GLU A 85 -6.80 28.25 11.45
CA GLU A 85 -6.83 29.64 10.99
C GLU A 85 -5.44 30.27 10.94
N GLY A 86 -4.55 29.89 11.87
CA GLY A 86 -3.13 30.28 11.85
C GLY A 86 -2.26 29.42 10.93
N GLY A 87 -2.79 28.31 10.42
CA GLY A 87 -2.10 27.36 9.55
C GLY A 87 -1.51 26.15 10.28
N GLU A 88 -1.92 25.89 11.53
CA GLU A 88 -1.69 24.61 12.20
C GLU A 88 -2.31 23.48 11.38
N LEU A 89 -1.50 22.49 11.02
CA LEU A 89 -1.94 21.38 10.20
C LEU A 89 -2.79 20.41 11.05
N LYS A 90 -3.97 20.07 10.54
CA LYS A 90 -4.88 19.09 11.17
C LYS A 90 -5.41 18.11 10.13
N ALA A 91 -5.31 16.83 10.45
CA ALA A 91 -5.76 15.73 9.60
C ALA A 91 -7.21 15.92 9.15
N VAL A 92 -7.52 15.51 7.92
CA VAL A 92 -8.91 15.47 7.44
C VAL A 92 -9.67 14.39 8.19
N ASN A 93 -10.87 14.73 8.67
CA ASN A 93 -11.77 13.76 9.26
C ASN A 93 -12.53 13.01 8.16
N TYR A 94 -12.51 11.68 8.21
CA TYR A 94 -13.27 10.83 7.30
C TYR A 94 -14.42 10.16 8.03
N GLY A 95 -15.62 10.21 7.44
CA GLY A 95 -16.79 9.49 7.92
C GLY A 95 -16.65 7.97 7.81
N ALA A 96 -17.59 7.24 8.42
CA ALA A 96 -17.60 5.78 8.38
C ALA A 96 -17.86 5.27 6.95
N GLU A 97 -16.97 4.40 6.47
CA GLU A 97 -17.06 3.77 5.14
C GLU A 97 -17.87 2.47 5.18
N ILE A 98 -17.95 1.84 6.36
CA ILE A 98 -18.65 0.58 6.60
C ILE A 98 -19.56 0.68 7.84
N THR A 99 -20.61 -0.13 7.89
CA THR A 99 -21.51 -0.26 9.05
C THR A 99 -20.94 -1.23 10.08
N ALA A 100 -21.49 -1.23 11.31
CA ALA A 100 -21.07 -2.14 12.39
C ALA A 100 -21.24 -3.63 12.03
N GLU A 101 -22.12 -3.92 11.07
CA GLU A 101 -22.49 -5.25 10.58
C GLU A 101 -21.58 -5.72 9.45
N GLY A 102 -20.63 -4.88 8.99
CA GLY A 102 -19.67 -5.20 7.94
C GLY A 102 -20.20 -5.01 6.52
N PHE A 103 -21.10 -4.05 6.28
CA PHE A 103 -21.52 -3.64 4.94
C PHE A 103 -20.94 -2.27 4.60
N LEU A 104 -20.91 -1.90 3.32
CA LEU A 104 -20.67 -0.53 2.88
C LEU A 104 -21.71 0.40 3.49
N ASN A 105 -21.28 1.58 3.93
CA ASN A 105 -22.20 2.57 4.47
C ASN A 105 -23.09 3.13 3.35
N PRO A 106 -24.43 2.91 3.39
CA PRO A 106 -25.34 3.37 2.34
C PRO A 106 -25.44 4.89 2.25
N GLU A 107 -25.07 5.60 3.32
CA GLU A 107 -25.07 7.07 3.37
C GLU A 107 -23.75 7.67 2.87
N MET A 108 -22.81 6.85 2.39
CA MET A 108 -21.51 7.31 1.91
C MET A 108 -21.66 8.21 0.67
N SER A 109 -21.14 9.43 0.79
CA SER A 109 -21.08 10.46 -0.24
C SER A 109 -19.86 11.35 -0.03
N ALA A 110 -19.55 12.23 -0.99
CA ALA A 110 -18.46 13.19 -0.80
C ALA A 110 -18.63 14.07 0.46
N ASP A 111 -19.87 14.45 0.81
CA ASP A 111 -20.15 15.31 1.96
C ASP A 111 -20.17 14.57 3.30
N THR A 112 -20.63 13.32 3.30
CA THR A 112 -20.67 12.50 4.53
C THR A 112 -19.32 11.85 4.84
N LEU A 113 -18.54 11.53 3.80
CA LEU A 113 -17.23 10.90 3.91
C LEU A 113 -16.11 11.91 4.13
N ILE A 114 -16.02 13.01 3.38
CA ILE A 114 -14.93 13.99 3.52
C ILE A 114 -15.43 15.19 4.32
N ARG A 115 -15.08 15.23 5.61
CA ARG A 115 -15.52 16.26 6.55
C ARG A 115 -14.41 17.30 6.76
N ASP A 116 -14.44 18.37 5.97
CA ASP A 116 -13.37 19.37 5.94
C ASP A 116 -13.39 20.36 7.13
N ALA A 117 -14.50 20.42 7.89
CA ALA A 117 -14.66 21.38 9.00
C ALA A 117 -13.58 21.17 10.09
N GLY A 118 -12.85 22.24 10.42
CA GLY A 118 -11.78 22.21 11.42
C GLY A 118 -10.51 21.47 10.98
N THR A 119 -10.34 21.23 9.69
CA THR A 119 -9.18 20.49 9.13
C THR A 119 -8.29 21.40 8.29
N PHE A 120 -7.00 21.09 8.23
CA PHE A 120 -6.02 21.78 7.39
C PHE A 120 -4.85 20.84 7.10
N SER A 121 -5.05 19.90 6.17
CA SER A 121 -4.10 18.82 5.89
C SER A 121 -3.60 18.88 4.45
N PRO A 122 -2.30 18.61 4.20
CA PRO A 122 -1.76 18.48 2.84
C PRO A 122 -2.14 17.15 2.18
N VAL A 123 -2.83 16.24 2.90
CA VAL A 123 -3.05 14.87 2.45
C VAL A 123 -4.24 14.75 1.51
N ILE A 124 -4.04 13.95 0.46
CA ILE A 124 -5.06 13.40 -0.43
C ILE A 124 -4.98 11.88 -0.33
N ARG A 125 -6.08 11.24 0.08
CA ARG A 125 -6.19 9.76 0.19
C ARG A 125 -6.64 9.19 -1.16
N PHE A 126 -5.72 8.58 -1.91
CA PHE A 126 -6.01 8.02 -3.22
C PHE A 126 -6.53 6.58 -3.10
N ARG A 127 -7.82 6.39 -3.37
CA ARG A 127 -8.46 5.06 -3.32
C ARG A 127 -8.64 4.46 -4.70
N TRP A 128 -8.29 3.19 -4.80
CA TRP A 128 -8.32 2.41 -6.03
C TRP A 128 -8.68 0.96 -5.72
N GLY A 129 -9.03 0.18 -6.73
CA GLY A 129 -9.30 -1.23 -6.53
C GLY A 129 -9.76 -1.95 -7.78
N TYR A 130 -10.30 -3.14 -7.58
CA TYR A 130 -10.84 -3.99 -8.63
C TYR A 130 -12.37 -3.98 -8.57
N LYS A 131 -13.01 -3.60 -9.68
CA LYS A 131 -14.44 -3.74 -9.92
C LYS A 131 -14.66 -4.85 -10.94
N ALA A 132 -15.40 -5.89 -10.56
CA ALA A 132 -15.74 -6.98 -11.48
C ALA A 132 -16.80 -6.52 -12.49
N SER A 133 -16.56 -6.79 -13.77
CA SER A 133 -17.61 -6.78 -14.79
C SER A 133 -18.52 -8.02 -14.64
N GLY A 134 -19.67 -8.05 -15.33
CA GLY A 134 -20.57 -9.22 -15.27
C GLY A 134 -19.89 -10.53 -15.72
N GLU A 135 -19.07 -10.47 -16.79
CA GLU A 135 -18.30 -11.63 -17.27
C GLU A 135 -17.24 -12.06 -16.25
N GLU A 136 -16.51 -11.10 -15.67
CA GLU A 136 -15.48 -11.40 -14.69
C GLU A 136 -16.05 -11.87 -13.35
N LEU A 137 -17.22 -11.39 -12.95
CA LEU A 137 -17.92 -11.88 -11.76
C LEU A 137 -18.28 -13.35 -11.92
N GLN A 138 -18.75 -13.75 -13.10
CA GLN A 138 -19.00 -15.16 -13.44
C GLN A 138 -17.73 -16.01 -13.37
N LYS A 139 -16.60 -15.47 -13.85
CA LYS A 139 -15.35 -16.22 -13.97
C LYS A 139 -14.54 -16.29 -12.67
N TYR A 140 -14.42 -15.17 -11.96
CA TYR A 140 -13.51 -14.99 -10.84
C TYR A 140 -14.23 -14.85 -9.49
N GLY A 141 -15.52 -14.50 -9.46
CA GLY A 141 -16.24 -14.12 -8.24
C GLY A 141 -16.28 -15.19 -7.14
N LYS A 142 -16.10 -16.47 -7.48
CA LYS A 142 -16.00 -17.56 -6.50
C LYS A 142 -14.63 -17.64 -5.80
N GLY A 143 -13.59 -17.01 -6.35
CA GLY A 143 -12.20 -17.16 -5.93
C GLY A 143 -11.54 -15.91 -5.36
N ILE A 144 -12.24 -14.77 -5.36
CA ILE A 144 -11.71 -13.48 -4.90
C ILE A 144 -12.68 -12.80 -3.95
N TYR A 145 -12.16 -11.89 -3.12
CA TYR A 145 -12.99 -11.09 -2.24
C TYR A 145 -13.68 -9.98 -3.04
N LEU A 146 -14.98 -9.85 -2.84
CA LEU A 146 -15.81 -8.77 -3.36
C LEU A 146 -16.86 -8.41 -2.29
N ASN A 147 -17.17 -7.12 -2.18
CA ASN A 147 -18.28 -6.64 -1.38
C ASN A 147 -19.63 -6.80 -2.11
N GLU A 148 -20.73 -6.38 -1.49
CA GLU A 148 -22.08 -6.42 -2.05
C GLU A 148 -22.29 -5.57 -3.32
N GLU A 149 -21.32 -4.72 -3.66
CA GLU A 149 -21.27 -3.94 -4.90
C GLU A 149 -20.22 -4.47 -5.88
N ASP A 150 -19.82 -5.74 -5.75
CA ASP A 150 -18.96 -6.47 -6.68
C ASP A 150 -17.58 -5.81 -6.93
N TYR A 151 -17.04 -5.12 -5.92
CA TYR A 151 -15.68 -4.55 -5.96
C TYR A 151 -14.88 -4.87 -4.70
N TRP A 152 -13.57 -4.66 -4.75
CA TRP A 152 -12.69 -4.76 -3.59
C TRP A 152 -11.57 -3.72 -3.63
N GLY A 153 -11.32 -3.09 -2.48
CA GLY A 153 -10.24 -2.12 -2.29
C GLY A 153 -8.88 -2.73 -2.60
N GLY A 154 -8.14 -2.08 -3.49
CA GLY A 154 -6.83 -2.54 -3.98
C GLY A 154 -6.86 -3.82 -4.83
N GLY A 155 -8.01 -4.50 -4.92
CA GLY A 155 -8.17 -5.76 -5.64
C GLY A 155 -7.64 -7.00 -4.89
N PRO A 156 -7.69 -8.19 -5.54
CA PRO A 156 -7.40 -9.45 -4.88
C PRO A 156 -5.95 -9.55 -4.40
N PHE A 157 -5.76 -9.96 -3.14
CA PHE A 157 -4.43 -10.12 -2.52
C PHE A 157 -3.48 -10.98 -3.36
N ALA A 158 -3.96 -12.12 -3.85
CA ALA A 158 -3.19 -13.07 -4.64
C ALA A 158 -2.75 -12.52 -6.02
N ASN A 159 -3.33 -11.42 -6.48
CA ASN A 159 -3.05 -10.86 -7.80
C ASN A 159 -1.90 -9.84 -7.81
N GLY A 160 -1.26 -9.60 -6.66
CA GLY A 160 -0.07 -8.76 -6.59
C GLY A 160 1.06 -9.25 -7.51
N CYS A 161 1.99 -8.36 -7.85
CA CYS A 161 3.18 -8.67 -8.61
C CYS A 161 4.43 -8.01 -8.03
N SER A 162 5.61 -8.47 -8.46
CA SER A 162 6.91 -7.95 -8.00
C SER A 162 7.66 -7.16 -9.10
N ALA A 163 7.08 -7.03 -10.30
CA ALA A 163 7.65 -6.30 -11.43
C ALA A 163 6.61 -5.40 -12.11
N LEU A 164 7.03 -4.22 -12.57
CA LEU A 164 6.10 -3.23 -13.15
C LEU A 164 5.48 -3.70 -14.46
N ALA A 165 6.22 -4.40 -15.33
CA ALA A 165 5.69 -4.89 -16.61
C ALA A 165 4.50 -5.84 -16.42
N ASP A 166 4.43 -6.55 -15.29
CA ASP A 166 3.36 -7.50 -15.02
C ASP A 166 1.99 -6.83 -14.80
N LEU A 167 1.95 -5.51 -14.52
CA LEU A 167 0.68 -4.76 -14.45
C LEU A 167 -0.09 -4.82 -15.78
N TRP A 168 0.60 -4.92 -16.91
CA TRP A 168 0.01 -5.02 -18.25
C TRP A 168 -0.30 -6.46 -18.69
N LYS A 169 -0.20 -7.44 -17.78
CA LYS A 169 -0.34 -8.86 -18.10
C LYS A 169 -1.61 -9.46 -17.49
N ASP A 170 -1.81 -10.74 -17.79
CA ASP A 170 -2.86 -11.53 -17.19
C ASP A 170 -2.62 -11.70 -15.67
N GLY A 171 -3.67 -12.11 -14.96
CA GLY A 171 -3.62 -12.32 -13.52
C GLY A 171 -2.92 -13.62 -13.15
N LEU A 172 -2.93 -13.91 -11.84
CA LEU A 172 -2.52 -15.22 -11.34
C LEU A 172 -3.35 -16.35 -11.98
N SER A 173 -2.67 -17.37 -12.48
CA SER A 173 -3.29 -18.64 -12.93
C SER A 173 -3.25 -19.64 -11.79
N GLU A 174 -4.38 -20.29 -11.47
CA GLU A 174 -4.41 -21.33 -10.42
C GLU A 174 -3.79 -22.66 -10.87
N GLY A 175 -3.75 -22.90 -12.19
CA GLY A 175 -3.24 -24.13 -12.77
C GLY A 175 -1.72 -24.17 -12.76
N LEU A 176 -1.16 -25.24 -12.17
CA LEU A 176 0.27 -25.51 -12.14
C LEU A 176 0.68 -26.48 -13.24
N PHE A 177 0.27 -27.75 -13.09
CA PHE A 177 0.49 -28.87 -14.00
C PHE A 177 -0.47 -30.02 -13.68
N LEU A 178 -0.98 -30.70 -14.71
CA LEU A 178 -2.01 -31.75 -14.61
C LEU A 178 -3.26 -31.25 -13.85
N TRP A 179 -3.60 -31.85 -12.70
CA TRP A 179 -4.74 -31.48 -11.86
C TRP A 179 -4.36 -30.66 -10.61
N ASN A 180 -3.07 -30.35 -10.40
CA ASN A 180 -2.62 -29.64 -9.20
C ASN A 180 -2.79 -28.12 -9.37
N THR A 181 -3.34 -27.49 -8.34
CA THR A 181 -3.50 -26.03 -8.22
C THR A 181 -2.57 -25.46 -7.13
N ILE A 182 -2.31 -24.15 -7.15
CA ILE A 182 -1.53 -23.46 -6.09
C ILE A 182 -2.08 -23.77 -4.70
N GLN A 183 -3.40 -23.95 -4.59
CA GLN A 183 -4.09 -24.25 -3.34
C GLN A 183 -3.75 -25.63 -2.76
N HIS A 184 -3.25 -26.57 -3.57
CA HIS A 184 -2.76 -27.87 -3.08
C HIS A 184 -1.50 -27.74 -2.23
N MET A 185 -0.70 -26.69 -2.44
CA MET A 185 0.59 -26.49 -1.79
C MET A 185 0.57 -25.31 -0.80
N ASN A 186 -0.61 -24.78 -0.50
CA ASN A 186 -0.79 -23.61 0.34
C ASN A 186 -0.78 -23.98 1.84
N PRO A 187 0.22 -23.53 2.61
CA PRO A 187 0.31 -23.84 4.04
C PRO A 187 -0.55 -22.92 4.92
N PHE A 188 -1.25 -21.96 4.31
CA PHE A 188 -2.12 -21.00 4.97
C PHE A 188 -3.59 -21.31 4.61
N PRO A 189 -4.27 -22.23 5.33
CA PRO A 189 -5.70 -22.50 5.12
C PRO A 189 -6.57 -21.25 5.16
N GLU A 190 -6.12 -20.21 5.87
CA GLU A 190 -6.75 -18.90 5.98
C GLU A 190 -6.70 -18.03 4.71
N ARG A 191 -5.81 -18.32 3.76
CA ARG A 191 -5.56 -17.48 2.57
C ARG A 191 -5.64 -18.32 1.31
N GLN A 192 -6.85 -18.72 0.94
CA GLN A 192 -7.03 -19.51 -0.26
C GLN A 192 -6.65 -18.71 -1.53
N VAL A 193 -5.90 -19.33 -2.44
CA VAL A 193 -5.34 -18.70 -3.64
C VAL A 193 -5.98 -19.32 -4.88
N TYR A 194 -6.71 -18.51 -5.65
CA TYR A 194 -7.41 -18.90 -6.87
C TYR A 194 -6.98 -18.04 -8.07
N SER A 195 -7.45 -18.44 -9.26
CA SER A 195 -7.27 -17.65 -10.47
C SER A 195 -7.77 -16.22 -10.27
N CYS A 196 -6.97 -15.26 -10.71
CA CYS A 196 -7.27 -13.84 -10.56
C CYS A 196 -7.56 -13.16 -11.91
N PRO A 197 -8.30 -12.04 -11.90
CA PRO A 197 -8.54 -11.25 -13.11
C PRO A 197 -7.23 -10.66 -13.68
N PRO A 198 -7.20 -10.28 -14.96
CA PRO A 198 -6.07 -9.57 -15.54
C PRO A 198 -5.65 -8.34 -14.73
N ARG A 199 -4.36 -8.01 -14.71
CA ARG A 199 -3.79 -6.94 -13.88
C ARG A 199 -4.02 -5.53 -14.42
N ALA A 200 -4.76 -5.38 -15.52
CA ALA A 200 -4.96 -4.09 -16.18
C ALA A 200 -5.67 -3.04 -15.27
N TYR A 201 -6.38 -3.45 -14.22
CA TYR A 201 -6.94 -2.50 -13.23
C TYR A 201 -5.86 -1.77 -12.41
N PHE A 202 -4.69 -2.37 -12.19
CA PHE A 202 -3.54 -1.66 -11.61
C PHE A 202 -3.05 -0.56 -12.56
N VAL A 203 -3.05 -0.81 -13.87
CA VAL A 203 -2.68 0.20 -14.88
C VAL A 203 -3.68 1.34 -14.88
N LEU A 204 -4.98 1.03 -14.81
CA LEU A 204 -6.02 2.06 -14.70
C LEU A 204 -5.84 2.89 -13.42
N ALA A 205 -5.54 2.27 -12.28
CA ALA A 205 -5.23 2.98 -11.05
C ALA A 205 -3.99 3.88 -11.20
N ALA A 206 -2.93 3.40 -11.84
CA ALA A 206 -1.71 4.18 -12.09
C ALA A 206 -1.99 5.37 -13.04
N TYR A 207 -2.79 5.16 -14.07
CA TYR A 207 -3.20 6.23 -14.98
C TYR A 207 -4.05 7.26 -14.25
N ARG A 208 -5.04 6.85 -13.44
CA ARG A 208 -5.82 7.76 -12.57
C ARG A 208 -4.93 8.58 -11.64
N LEU A 209 -3.93 7.95 -11.03
CA LEU A 209 -2.98 8.65 -10.15
C LEU A 209 -2.14 9.67 -10.94
N ALA A 210 -1.69 9.34 -12.15
CA ALA A 210 -1.01 10.29 -13.02
C ALA A 210 -1.91 11.48 -13.43
N ARG A 211 -3.18 11.22 -13.76
CA ARG A 211 -4.18 12.27 -14.04
C ARG A 211 -4.52 13.10 -12.80
N LEU A 212 -4.46 12.54 -11.60
CA LEU A 212 -4.59 13.30 -10.35
C LEU A 212 -3.41 14.24 -10.14
N VAL A 213 -2.17 13.79 -10.42
CA VAL A 213 -0.99 14.66 -10.39
C VAL A 213 -1.12 15.77 -11.43
N GLU A 214 -1.55 15.46 -12.66
CA GLU A 214 -1.87 16.48 -13.68
C GLU A 214 -2.88 17.50 -13.15
N ALA A 215 -4.00 17.06 -12.55
CA ALA A 215 -5.02 17.95 -12.01
C ALA A 215 -4.47 18.85 -10.89
N ILE A 216 -3.56 18.34 -10.05
CA ILE A 216 -2.84 19.15 -9.05
C ILE A 216 -1.98 20.21 -9.73
N ARG A 217 -1.23 19.84 -10.79
CA ARG A 217 -0.39 20.77 -11.55
C ARG A 217 -1.21 21.84 -12.26
N GLN A 218 -2.42 21.52 -12.72
CA GLN A 218 -3.34 22.50 -13.32
C GLN A 218 -3.83 23.54 -12.29
N GLN A 219 -3.90 23.19 -11.00
CA GLN A 219 -4.19 24.16 -9.94
C GLN A 219 -2.96 25.00 -9.57
N GLN A 220 -1.79 24.36 -9.53
CA GLN A 220 -0.50 25.03 -9.31
C GLN A 220 0.63 24.15 -9.86
N ALA A 221 1.28 24.57 -10.93
CA ALA A 221 2.27 23.74 -11.63
C ALA A 221 3.49 23.40 -10.75
N ASP A 222 3.95 24.36 -9.94
CA ASP A 222 5.16 24.27 -9.12
C ASP A 222 4.91 23.78 -7.68
N VAL A 223 3.71 23.31 -7.34
CA VAL A 223 3.42 22.82 -5.97
C VAL A 223 4.21 21.54 -5.67
N PRO A 224 4.95 21.42 -4.57
CA PRO A 224 5.62 20.15 -4.26
C PRO A 224 4.61 19.02 -4.05
N VAL A 225 4.79 17.89 -4.74
CA VAL A 225 3.96 16.70 -4.60
C VAL A 225 4.79 15.52 -4.11
N THR A 226 4.42 14.92 -2.99
CA THR A 226 5.00 13.66 -2.49
C THR A 226 3.97 12.54 -2.57
N ILE A 227 4.33 11.38 -3.15
CA ILE A 227 3.50 10.17 -3.06
C ILE A 227 4.06 9.26 -1.96
N VAL A 228 3.23 8.94 -0.98
CA VAL A 228 3.51 7.95 0.07
C VAL A 228 2.70 6.72 -0.26
N CYS A 229 3.38 5.61 -0.55
CA CYS A 229 2.74 4.41 -1.08
C CYS A 229 3.19 3.17 -0.34
N HIS A 230 2.28 2.21 -0.22
CA HIS A 230 2.48 0.99 0.56
C HIS A 230 2.20 -0.25 -0.27
N SER A 231 3.00 -1.30 -0.10
CA SER A 231 2.77 -2.62 -0.71
C SER A 231 2.57 -2.52 -2.24
N GLN A 232 1.56 -3.16 -2.81
CA GLN A 232 1.25 -3.07 -4.25
C GLN A 232 0.91 -1.63 -4.70
N GLY A 233 0.54 -0.73 -3.79
CA GLY A 233 0.40 0.69 -4.08
C GLY A 233 1.71 1.33 -4.54
N THR A 234 2.87 0.78 -4.16
CA THR A 234 4.17 1.23 -4.69
C THR A 234 4.31 0.93 -6.17
N MET A 235 3.77 -0.21 -6.64
CA MET A 235 3.77 -0.59 -8.05
C MET A 235 2.88 0.37 -8.87
N VAL A 236 1.70 0.70 -8.33
CA VAL A 236 0.78 1.70 -8.90
C VAL A 236 1.45 3.08 -8.97
N ALA A 237 2.08 3.53 -7.89
CA ALA A 237 2.76 4.83 -7.81
C ALA A 237 3.96 4.94 -8.76
N MET A 238 4.81 3.90 -8.82
CA MET A 238 5.95 3.88 -9.75
C MET A 238 5.47 3.84 -11.21
N ALA A 239 4.45 3.04 -11.54
CA ALA A 239 3.86 3.04 -12.87
C ALA A 239 3.24 4.40 -13.23
N ALA A 240 2.59 5.07 -12.27
CA ALA A 240 2.04 6.41 -12.45
C ALA A 240 3.12 7.44 -12.82
N ALA A 241 4.34 7.32 -12.29
CA ALA A 241 5.46 8.17 -12.68
C ALA A 241 5.81 8.03 -14.17
N PHE A 242 5.87 6.80 -14.69
CA PHE A 242 6.14 6.55 -16.11
C PHE A 242 5.00 7.00 -17.02
N LEU A 243 3.75 6.80 -16.59
CA LEU A 243 2.57 7.26 -17.34
C LEU A 243 2.50 8.79 -17.35
N GLY A 244 2.70 9.43 -16.18
CA GLY A 244 2.71 10.87 -16.01
C GLY A 244 3.81 11.58 -16.80
N ALA A 245 4.97 10.94 -16.99
CA ALA A 245 6.05 11.45 -17.83
C ALA A 245 5.70 11.49 -19.34
N ARG A 246 4.64 10.79 -19.78
CA ARG A 246 4.14 10.83 -21.16
C ARG A 246 2.92 11.72 -21.34
N LEU A 247 2.29 12.16 -20.25
CA LEU A 247 1.21 13.14 -20.31
C LEU A 247 1.78 14.50 -20.74
N PRO A 248 0.96 15.37 -21.36
CA PRO A 248 1.38 16.74 -21.65
C PRO A 248 1.82 17.46 -20.37
N ASN A 249 2.93 18.21 -20.46
CA ASN A 249 3.37 19.05 -19.35
C ASN A 249 2.34 20.15 -19.07
N THR A 250 2.16 20.48 -17.80
CA THR A 250 1.34 21.63 -17.37
C THR A 250 2.27 22.78 -17.01
N ASP A 251 2.17 23.90 -17.73
CA ASP A 251 3.07 25.06 -17.60
C ASP A 251 4.56 24.68 -17.61
N GLY A 252 4.94 23.76 -18.50
CA GLY A 252 6.31 23.26 -18.62
C GLY A 252 6.71 22.23 -17.56
N VAL A 253 5.86 21.94 -16.57
CA VAL A 253 6.12 20.96 -15.50
C VAL A 253 5.50 19.60 -15.85
N PRO A 254 6.30 18.51 -15.88
CA PRO A 254 5.78 17.15 -16.06
C PRO A 254 4.76 16.72 -15.00
N CYS A 255 3.80 15.89 -15.38
CA CYS A 255 2.75 15.32 -14.52
C CYS A 255 3.27 14.16 -13.65
N VAL A 256 4.42 14.37 -13.00
CA VAL A 256 5.11 13.41 -12.14
C VAL A 256 5.25 14.02 -10.75
N ALA A 257 5.01 13.22 -9.70
CA ALA A 257 5.27 13.66 -8.32
C ALA A 257 6.78 13.87 -8.10
N ASP A 258 7.13 14.79 -7.19
CA ASP A 258 8.51 15.23 -6.99
C ASP A 258 9.28 14.29 -6.06
N ASN A 259 8.56 13.68 -5.11
CA ASN A 259 9.11 12.74 -4.14
C ASN A 259 8.26 11.48 -4.03
N TYR A 260 8.90 10.37 -3.65
CA TYR A 260 8.23 9.11 -3.35
C TYR A 260 8.74 8.54 -2.04
N VAL A 261 7.83 8.14 -1.15
CA VAL A 261 8.14 7.31 0.02
C VAL A 261 7.52 5.94 -0.23
N ILE A 262 8.36 4.95 -0.53
CA ILE A 262 7.94 3.60 -0.91
C ILE A 262 8.07 2.66 0.31
N CYS A 263 6.93 2.26 0.86
CA CYS A 263 6.85 1.47 2.09
C CYS A 263 6.52 0.02 1.75
N ASN A 264 7.30 -0.93 2.27
CA ASN A 264 7.04 -2.36 2.13
C ASN A 264 6.83 -2.80 0.66
N SER A 265 7.60 -2.21 -0.25
CA SER A 265 7.46 -2.43 -1.69
C SER A 265 7.72 -3.91 -2.08
N PRO A 266 6.81 -4.56 -2.83
CA PRO A 266 7.00 -5.91 -3.34
C PRO A 266 7.94 -5.95 -4.54
N TYR A 267 8.37 -4.80 -5.08
CA TYR A 267 9.30 -4.75 -6.22
C TYR A 267 10.57 -5.55 -5.91
N SER A 268 10.92 -6.52 -6.75
CA SER A 268 12.02 -7.45 -6.45
C SER A 268 13.18 -7.31 -7.41
N LEU A 269 14.40 -7.32 -6.84
CA LEU A 269 15.67 -7.42 -7.54
C LEU A 269 16.40 -8.76 -7.29
N ALA A 270 15.68 -9.78 -6.80
CA ALA A 270 16.31 -11.07 -6.49
C ALA A 270 16.99 -11.61 -7.76
N LYS A 271 18.24 -12.05 -7.66
CA LYS A 271 19.05 -12.46 -8.84
C LYS A 271 18.41 -13.64 -9.58
N SER A 272 17.78 -14.54 -8.84
CA SER A 272 17.06 -15.71 -9.34
C SER A 272 15.90 -16.01 -8.39
N ASN A 273 14.73 -16.36 -8.91
CA ASN A 273 13.61 -16.81 -8.10
C ASN A 273 12.77 -17.82 -8.89
N SER A 274 12.98 -19.11 -8.64
CA SER A 274 12.28 -20.19 -9.35
C SER A 274 10.79 -20.27 -8.98
N ALA A 275 10.44 -19.95 -7.73
CA ALA A 275 9.05 -19.94 -7.29
C ALA A 275 8.26 -18.86 -8.04
N GLU A 276 8.81 -17.64 -8.15
CA GLU A 276 8.22 -16.58 -8.96
C GLU A 276 8.17 -16.95 -10.45
N ASN A 277 9.27 -17.47 -11.01
CA ASN A 277 9.32 -17.86 -12.43
C ASN A 277 8.26 -18.91 -12.78
N TRP A 278 7.99 -19.81 -11.86
CA TRP A 278 6.95 -20.82 -12.01
C TRP A 278 5.54 -20.24 -11.89
N VAL A 279 5.28 -19.40 -10.87
CA VAL A 279 3.99 -18.69 -10.71
C VAL A 279 3.69 -17.78 -11.90
N ALA A 280 4.71 -17.16 -12.49
CA ALA A 280 4.60 -16.27 -13.64
C ALA A 280 4.69 -17.00 -14.99
N SER A 281 4.69 -18.34 -15.02
CA SER A 281 4.92 -19.13 -16.24
C SER A 281 3.92 -18.86 -17.36
N ASN A 282 2.68 -18.46 -17.03
CA ASN A 282 1.65 -18.08 -17.99
C ASN A 282 1.88 -16.69 -18.61
N LEU A 283 2.71 -15.85 -18.00
CA LEU A 283 2.94 -14.48 -18.45
C LEU A 283 3.92 -14.46 -19.61
N ARG A 284 3.59 -13.69 -20.66
CA ARG A 284 4.33 -13.66 -21.93
C ARG A 284 4.74 -12.24 -22.33
N ALA A 285 5.97 -12.08 -22.81
CA ALA A 285 6.47 -10.85 -23.42
C ALA A 285 6.19 -10.81 -24.93
N ALA A 286 6.43 -9.66 -25.56
CA ALA A 286 6.18 -9.46 -26.99
C ALA A 286 7.07 -10.33 -27.89
N ASP A 287 8.27 -10.68 -27.43
CA ASP A 287 9.22 -11.58 -28.13
C ASP A 287 8.88 -13.07 -27.99
N GLY A 288 7.81 -13.40 -27.24
CA GLY A 288 7.37 -14.77 -26.98
C GLY A 288 7.99 -15.42 -25.74
N SER A 289 8.96 -14.78 -25.08
CA SER A 289 9.52 -15.25 -23.81
C SER A 289 8.47 -15.26 -22.70
N THR A 290 8.64 -16.13 -21.69
CA THR A 290 7.66 -16.36 -20.62
C THR A 290 8.27 -16.39 -19.23
N GLY A 291 7.42 -16.40 -18.20
CA GLY A 291 7.88 -16.51 -16.82
C GLY A 291 8.25 -15.17 -16.20
N ARG A 292 9.12 -15.24 -15.20
CA ARG A 292 9.62 -14.08 -14.44
C ARG A 292 10.43 -13.14 -15.33
N LEU A 293 10.32 -11.84 -15.07
CA LEU A 293 11.22 -10.85 -15.67
C LEU A 293 12.65 -11.04 -15.20
N THR A 294 13.61 -10.94 -16.12
CA THR A 294 15.04 -11.01 -15.79
C THR A 294 15.41 -9.93 -14.77
N VAL A 295 16.40 -10.22 -13.92
CA VAL A 295 16.91 -9.23 -12.94
C VAL A 295 17.44 -7.98 -13.64
N GLN A 296 18.00 -8.10 -14.85
CA GLN A 296 18.50 -6.96 -15.61
C GLN A 296 17.37 -6.03 -16.09
N ALA A 297 16.25 -6.59 -16.55
CA ALA A 297 15.07 -5.79 -16.91
C ALA A 297 14.51 -5.04 -15.70
N ARG A 298 14.52 -5.67 -14.52
CA ARG A 298 14.08 -5.07 -13.25
C ARG A 298 15.03 -3.97 -12.77
N ILE A 299 16.35 -4.18 -12.86
CA ILE A 299 17.36 -3.17 -12.55
C ILE A 299 17.20 -1.96 -13.49
N ALA A 300 17.12 -2.20 -14.80
CA ALA A 300 16.96 -1.15 -15.79
C ALA A 300 15.66 -0.34 -15.58
N THR A 301 14.55 -1.01 -15.28
CA THR A 301 13.27 -0.35 -15.00
C THR A 301 13.37 0.51 -13.74
N LEU A 302 13.96 0.01 -12.65
CA LEU A 302 14.11 0.77 -11.41
C LEU A 302 15.08 1.96 -11.57
N LYS A 303 16.16 1.77 -12.33
CA LYS A 303 17.06 2.86 -12.74
C LYS A 303 16.29 3.94 -13.51
N ASN A 304 15.48 3.57 -14.50
CA ASN A 304 14.69 4.54 -15.26
C ASN A 304 13.71 5.31 -14.36
N PHE A 305 13.11 4.64 -13.36
CA PHE A 305 12.29 5.31 -12.35
C PHE A 305 13.11 6.33 -11.56
N PHE A 306 14.29 5.96 -11.04
CA PHE A 306 15.16 6.92 -10.34
C PHE A 306 15.60 8.09 -11.22
N VAL A 307 15.89 7.87 -12.50
CA VAL A 307 16.20 8.95 -13.44
C VAL A 307 15.03 9.93 -13.56
N LEU A 308 13.80 9.44 -13.73
CA LEU A 308 12.60 10.29 -13.78
C LEU A 308 12.45 11.14 -12.51
N ILE A 309 12.65 10.54 -11.34
CA ILE A 309 12.51 11.27 -10.07
C ILE A 309 13.66 12.26 -9.86
N SER A 310 14.89 11.91 -10.27
CA SER A 310 16.06 12.79 -10.14
C SER A 310 15.86 14.13 -10.88
N GLN A 311 15.19 14.11 -12.03
CA GLN A 311 14.90 15.31 -12.83
C GLN A 311 13.98 16.30 -12.09
N ARG A 312 13.21 15.82 -11.12
CA ARG A 312 12.32 16.64 -10.28
C ARG A 312 13.07 17.52 -9.27
N ALA A 313 14.38 17.30 -9.10
CA ALA A 313 15.24 18.21 -8.33
C ALA A 313 15.18 19.66 -8.83
N SER A 314 14.89 19.87 -10.13
CA SER A 314 14.70 21.18 -10.76
C SER A 314 13.58 22.02 -10.12
N LEU A 315 12.65 21.41 -9.37
CA LEU A 315 11.62 22.16 -8.65
C LEU A 315 12.21 23.19 -7.68
N GLY A 316 13.44 22.98 -7.20
CA GLY A 316 14.15 23.94 -6.35
C GLY A 316 14.44 25.29 -7.00
N GLU A 317 14.33 25.40 -8.33
CA GLU A 317 14.44 26.66 -9.06
C GLU A 317 13.17 27.52 -8.97
N ALA A 318 12.00 26.89 -8.83
CA ALA A 318 10.71 27.57 -8.65
C ALA A 318 10.39 27.78 -7.17
N GLN A 319 10.63 26.75 -6.36
CA GLN A 319 10.45 26.78 -4.91
C GLN A 319 11.78 27.20 -4.27
N THR A 320 12.17 28.47 -4.37
CA THR A 320 13.44 28.94 -3.79
C THR A 320 13.35 29.09 -2.28
N ASP A 321 14.50 29.20 -1.60
CA ASP A 321 14.52 29.43 -0.15
C ASP A 321 13.80 30.74 0.19
N GLU A 322 14.01 31.80 -0.60
CA GLU A 322 13.39 33.11 -0.43
C GLU A 322 11.88 33.06 -0.60
N GLU A 323 11.38 32.27 -1.56
CA GLU A 323 9.95 32.14 -1.83
C GLU A 323 9.23 31.40 -0.70
N ILE A 324 9.84 30.32 -0.20
CA ILE A 324 9.31 29.56 0.94
C ILE A 324 9.37 30.43 2.20
N ASP A 325 10.50 31.06 2.47
CA ASP A 325 10.69 31.85 3.68
C ASP A 325 9.77 33.07 3.72
N ARG A 326 9.50 33.71 2.58
CA ARG A 326 8.51 34.80 2.49
C ARG A 326 7.13 34.38 2.99
N CYS A 327 6.74 33.13 2.78
CA CYS A 327 5.40 32.66 3.09
C CYS A 327 5.31 31.82 4.38
N MET A 328 6.41 31.19 4.81
CA MET A 328 6.38 30.11 5.80
C MET A 328 7.50 30.19 6.84
N ALA A 329 8.45 31.13 6.74
CA ALA A 329 9.52 31.20 7.72
C ALA A 329 8.96 31.46 9.13
N ASN A 330 9.57 30.80 10.12
CA ASN A 330 9.32 31.07 11.51
C ASN A 330 10.67 31.26 12.21
N LEU A 331 11.32 32.39 11.90
CA LEU A 331 12.70 32.68 12.31
C LEU A 331 12.84 32.76 13.83
N GLN A 332 11.82 33.24 14.54
CA GLN A 332 11.79 33.30 16.01
C GLN A 332 11.89 31.91 16.65
N HIS A 333 11.27 30.91 16.01
CA HIS A 333 11.29 29.52 16.46
C HIS A 333 12.28 28.64 15.66
N GLY A 334 13.13 29.27 14.85
CA GLY A 334 14.28 28.64 14.20
C GLY A 334 14.03 27.99 12.84
N PHE A 335 12.82 28.07 12.28
CA PHE A 335 12.51 27.52 10.95
C PHE A 335 12.85 28.50 9.82
N SER A 336 13.65 28.03 8.87
CA SER A 336 13.82 28.61 7.53
C SER A 336 14.07 27.50 6.51
N ALA A 337 13.72 27.74 5.25
CA ALA A 337 13.85 26.79 4.15
C ALA A 337 15.29 26.30 3.97
N ALA A 338 16.26 27.21 4.05
CA ALA A 338 17.68 26.88 3.95
C ALA A 338 18.13 25.90 5.06
N LYS A 339 17.71 26.14 6.31
CA LYS A 339 18.03 25.25 7.45
C LYS A 339 17.36 23.89 7.30
N ASP A 340 16.08 23.88 6.91
CA ASP A 340 15.33 22.65 6.68
C ASP A 340 15.97 21.78 5.59
N ARG A 341 16.37 22.38 4.48
CA ARG A 341 17.06 21.69 3.37
C ARG A 341 18.43 21.18 3.76
N GLU A 342 19.19 21.94 4.55
CA GLU A 342 20.49 21.48 5.04
C GLU A 342 20.36 20.28 5.98
N GLN A 343 19.34 20.28 6.84
CA GLN A 343 19.10 19.22 7.82
C GLN A 343 18.46 17.96 7.21
N TYR A 344 17.42 18.12 6.39
CA TYR A 344 16.57 17.02 5.93
C TYR A 344 16.60 16.79 4.41
N GLY A 345 17.35 17.60 3.66
CA GLY A 345 17.57 17.41 2.22
C GLY A 345 18.71 16.44 1.91
N ILE A 346 18.72 15.94 0.67
CA ILE A 346 19.81 15.11 0.16
C ILE A 346 20.60 15.87 -0.91
N ALA A 347 21.90 15.61 -1.00
CA ALA A 347 22.75 16.15 -2.05
C ALA A 347 22.79 15.21 -3.27
N GLY A 348 23.14 15.74 -4.44
CA GLY A 348 23.33 14.94 -5.65
C GLY A 348 23.61 15.80 -6.88
N ALA A 349 24.08 15.17 -7.96
CA ALA A 349 24.41 15.87 -9.20
C ALA A 349 23.19 16.61 -9.79
N ALA A 350 21.99 16.01 -9.70
CA ALA A 350 20.73 16.62 -10.13
C ALA A 350 20.36 17.91 -9.38
N ARG A 351 21.00 18.18 -8.23
CA ARG A 351 20.80 19.39 -7.40
C ARG A 351 22.01 20.34 -7.45
N GLY A 352 22.93 20.13 -8.40
CA GLY A 352 24.18 20.90 -8.46
C GLY A 352 25.05 20.77 -7.20
N GLY A 353 24.94 19.65 -6.47
CA GLY A 353 25.63 19.41 -5.21
C GLY A 353 24.98 20.04 -3.97
N LYS A 354 23.95 20.88 -4.12
CA LYS A 354 23.19 21.43 -2.99
C LYS A 354 22.25 20.38 -2.40
N LYS A 355 21.94 20.52 -1.11
CA LYS A 355 20.90 19.71 -0.47
C LYS A 355 19.52 20.24 -0.80
N SER A 356 18.60 19.35 -1.13
CA SER A 356 17.17 19.65 -1.27
C SER A 356 16.36 18.39 -1.00
N SER A 357 15.10 18.57 -0.59
CA SER A 357 14.16 17.48 -0.42
C SER A 357 13.58 17.00 -1.75
N TYR A 358 13.57 17.81 -2.81
CA TYR A 358 12.93 17.47 -4.10
C TYR A 358 13.71 16.43 -4.91
N GLY A 359 13.01 15.61 -5.69
CA GLY A 359 13.61 14.59 -6.55
C GLY A 359 14.19 13.41 -5.76
N ARG A 360 13.57 13.08 -4.63
CA ARG A 360 14.01 12.02 -3.71
C ARG A 360 13.05 10.84 -3.71
N VAL A 361 13.61 9.64 -3.70
CA VAL A 361 12.90 8.41 -3.32
C VAL A 361 13.42 7.95 -1.96
N THR A 362 12.52 7.73 -1.01
CA THR A 362 12.85 7.14 0.29
C THR A 362 12.23 5.75 0.39
N ILE A 363 13.05 4.73 0.62
CA ILE A 363 12.60 3.35 0.84
C ILE A 363 12.44 3.12 2.33
N TYR A 364 11.24 2.74 2.76
CA TYR A 364 11.00 2.23 4.10
C TYR A 364 10.92 0.70 4.02
N CYS A 365 11.92 0.03 4.60
CA CYS A 365 11.94 -1.42 4.69
C CYS A 365 11.70 -1.92 6.12
N ASN A 366 11.00 -3.05 6.24
CA ASN A 366 10.77 -3.75 7.50
C ASN A 366 11.33 -5.18 7.41
N PRO A 367 12.44 -5.51 8.11
CA PRO A 367 12.99 -6.87 8.15
C PRO A 367 12.03 -7.94 8.71
N HIS A 368 10.98 -7.53 9.44
CA HIS A 368 9.97 -8.40 10.04
C HIS A 368 8.77 -8.67 9.11
N ASP A 369 8.71 -8.01 7.95
CA ASP A 369 7.60 -8.15 7.00
C ASP A 369 7.54 -9.56 6.40
N MET A 370 6.52 -10.33 6.78
CA MET A 370 6.31 -11.70 6.30
C MET A 370 5.53 -11.79 4.98
N VAL A 371 5.00 -10.69 4.46
CA VAL A 371 4.25 -10.71 3.19
C VAL A 371 5.21 -10.58 2.03
N VAL A 372 5.98 -9.49 1.97
CA VAL A 372 6.87 -9.25 0.81
C VAL A 372 8.19 -10.00 0.89
N SER A 373 8.45 -10.66 2.03
CA SER A 373 9.53 -11.66 2.16
C SER A 373 9.16 -13.05 1.67
N SER A 374 7.92 -13.27 1.21
CA SER A 374 7.54 -14.56 0.62
C SER A 374 8.54 -15.00 -0.45
N VAL A 375 8.84 -16.29 -0.52
CA VAL A 375 9.77 -16.87 -1.50
C VAL A 375 9.35 -16.62 -2.95
N ALA A 376 8.08 -16.29 -3.21
CA ALA A 376 7.60 -15.93 -4.55
C ALA A 376 7.76 -14.43 -4.88
N ILE A 377 8.24 -13.60 -3.95
CA ILE A 377 8.32 -12.14 -4.08
C ILE A 377 9.75 -11.65 -3.82
N GLU A 378 10.25 -11.80 -2.60
CA GLU A 378 11.54 -11.25 -2.15
C GLU A 378 11.71 -9.74 -2.45
N GLY A 379 10.72 -8.94 -2.09
CA GLY A 379 10.65 -7.51 -2.42
C GLY A 379 11.63 -6.63 -1.65
N ILE A 380 11.97 -5.46 -2.19
CA ILE A 380 12.84 -4.46 -1.53
C ILE A 380 12.22 -3.90 -0.24
N GLY A 381 10.92 -4.08 -0.04
CA GLY A 381 10.17 -3.65 1.14
C GLY A 381 10.52 -4.37 2.44
N TRP A 382 11.08 -5.57 2.38
CA TRP A 382 11.55 -6.26 3.60
C TRP A 382 13.08 -6.24 3.69
N ARG A 383 13.80 -6.28 2.55
CA ARG A 383 15.26 -6.40 2.50
C ARG A 383 16.04 -5.13 2.18
N GLY A 384 15.39 -4.06 1.73
CA GLY A 384 16.03 -2.87 1.17
C GLY A 384 16.86 -3.16 -0.10
N LEU A 385 17.65 -2.19 -0.54
CA LEU A 385 18.66 -2.32 -1.59
C LEU A 385 20.03 -2.50 -0.95
N SER A 386 20.72 -3.59 -1.26
CA SER A 386 22.05 -3.85 -0.71
C SER A 386 23.16 -3.14 -1.47
N GLY A 387 24.26 -2.86 -0.76
CA GLY A 387 25.56 -2.70 -1.38
C GLY A 387 26.12 -4.04 -1.89
N SER A 388 27.42 -4.07 -2.20
CA SER A 388 28.09 -5.30 -2.67
C SER A 388 28.03 -6.41 -1.61
N LEU A 389 27.56 -7.60 -2.01
CA LEU A 389 27.45 -8.77 -1.12
C LEU A 389 28.71 -9.64 -1.11
N ALA A 390 29.63 -9.42 -2.05
CA ALA A 390 30.91 -10.12 -2.09
C ALA A 390 31.98 -9.20 -1.51
N LYS A 391 32.72 -9.71 -0.52
CA LYS A 391 33.68 -8.97 0.30
C LYS A 391 34.73 -8.16 -0.49
N ASP A 392 35.00 -8.56 -1.74
CA ASP A 392 35.97 -7.91 -2.65
C ASP A 392 35.35 -7.48 -4.00
N SER A 393 34.02 -7.58 -4.16
CA SER A 393 33.37 -7.16 -5.41
C SER A 393 33.23 -5.64 -5.47
N LYS A 394 33.67 -5.08 -6.60
CA LYS A 394 33.55 -3.66 -6.93
C LYS A 394 32.24 -3.31 -7.64
N ASP A 395 31.29 -4.25 -7.75
CA ASP A 395 30.02 -4.02 -8.46
C ASP A 395 29.08 -3.04 -7.74
N GLY A 396 29.32 -2.76 -6.45
CA GLY A 396 28.52 -1.85 -5.64
C GLY A 396 27.09 -2.33 -5.34
N GLY A 397 26.77 -3.59 -5.64
CA GLY A 397 25.48 -4.22 -5.36
C GLY A 397 24.29 -3.62 -6.12
N GLU A 398 23.11 -3.73 -5.51
CA GLU A 398 21.85 -3.27 -6.11
C GLU A 398 21.76 -1.74 -6.18
N LEU A 399 22.35 -1.04 -5.20
CA LEU A 399 22.40 0.43 -5.18
C LEU A 399 23.18 0.99 -6.38
N ALA A 400 24.35 0.44 -6.68
CA ALA A 400 25.15 0.88 -7.82
C ALA A 400 24.54 0.46 -9.16
N ALA A 401 24.00 -0.76 -9.25
CA ALA A 401 23.39 -1.27 -10.48
C ALA A 401 22.16 -0.44 -10.91
N THR A 402 21.44 0.14 -9.95
CA THR A 402 20.27 0.99 -10.20
C THR A 402 20.61 2.47 -10.32
N GLU A 403 21.88 2.86 -10.17
CA GLU A 403 22.35 4.25 -10.13
C GLU A 403 21.56 5.10 -9.11
N ALA A 404 21.26 4.51 -7.95
CA ALA A 404 20.41 5.10 -6.93
C ALA A 404 21.05 6.29 -6.18
N ALA A 405 22.37 6.49 -6.35
CA ALA A 405 23.15 7.48 -5.62
C ALA A 405 22.63 8.91 -5.84
N GLY A 406 22.41 9.64 -4.74
CA GLY A 406 21.91 11.02 -4.78
C GLY A 406 20.44 11.15 -5.17
N VAL A 407 19.69 10.05 -5.29
CA VAL A 407 18.25 10.04 -5.58
C VAL A 407 17.49 9.22 -4.54
N CYS A 408 18.03 8.05 -4.19
CA CYS A 408 17.41 7.09 -3.28
C CYS A 408 18.08 7.11 -1.91
N VAL A 409 17.28 7.12 -0.85
CA VAL A 409 17.72 6.89 0.52
C VAL A 409 16.86 5.83 1.21
N GLN A 410 17.34 5.25 2.30
CA GLN A 410 16.67 4.13 2.96
C GLN A 410 16.55 4.33 4.48
N HIS A 411 15.37 3.99 5.02
CA HIS A 411 15.14 3.77 6.44
C HIS A 411 14.78 2.30 6.67
N VAL A 412 15.33 1.73 7.75
CA VAL A 412 14.96 0.41 8.23
C VAL A 412 14.15 0.54 9.51
N PHE A 413 12.96 -0.02 9.53
CA PHE A 413 12.11 -0.11 10.71
C PHE A 413 12.27 -1.53 11.26
N ALA A 414 13.17 -1.70 12.22
CA ALA A 414 13.42 -2.98 12.87
C ALA A 414 13.28 -2.85 14.39
N GLN A 415 12.63 -3.83 15.03
CA GLN A 415 12.54 -3.89 16.48
C GLN A 415 13.90 -3.66 17.14
N GLY A 416 13.95 -2.75 18.11
CA GLY A 416 15.15 -2.44 18.89
C GLY A 416 16.23 -1.64 18.16
N PHE A 417 16.10 -1.37 16.86
CA PHE A 417 17.02 -0.56 16.07
C PHE A 417 16.49 0.87 15.92
N GLU A 418 17.37 1.86 15.93
CA GLU A 418 16.97 3.27 15.80
C GLU A 418 16.76 3.67 14.33
N VAL A 419 15.58 4.18 14.03
CA VAL A 419 15.26 4.87 12.78
C VAL A 419 15.80 6.29 12.85
N GLY A 420 16.38 6.75 11.73
CA GLY A 420 16.84 8.13 11.58
C GLY A 420 18.28 8.38 11.99
N LYS A 421 19.12 7.34 11.97
CA LYS A 421 20.58 7.47 12.05
C LYS A 421 21.22 6.95 10.78
N GLN A 422 22.16 7.72 10.25
CA GLN A 422 23.03 7.25 9.18
C GLN A 422 23.92 6.08 9.62
N GLY A 423 24.24 5.19 8.68
CA GLY A 423 25.07 4.02 8.94
C GLY A 423 24.70 2.84 8.06
N SER A 424 24.53 1.68 8.66
CA SER A 424 24.11 0.47 7.96
C SER A 424 23.32 -0.45 8.87
N TYR A 425 22.49 -1.30 8.29
CA TYR A 425 21.80 -2.39 8.98
C TYR A 425 22.16 -3.73 8.35
N HIS A 426 22.76 -4.61 9.14
CA HIS A 426 23.11 -5.97 8.76
C HIS A 426 22.07 -6.94 9.33
N TYR A 427 21.40 -7.67 8.43
CA TYR A 427 20.17 -8.40 8.74
C TYR A 427 20.33 -9.49 9.80
N TRP A 428 21.54 -9.99 10.02
CA TRP A 428 21.80 -11.01 11.03
C TRP A 428 22.35 -10.45 12.36
N SER A 429 23.35 -9.58 12.32
CA SER A 429 24.02 -9.06 13.53
C SER A 429 23.22 -7.97 14.25
N ASP A 430 22.45 -7.17 13.50
CA ASP A 430 21.67 -6.05 14.04
C ASP A 430 20.22 -6.46 14.31
N HIS A 431 19.83 -7.67 13.90
CA HIS A 431 18.55 -8.26 14.27
C HIS A 431 18.44 -8.39 15.79
N TRP A 432 17.28 -8.06 16.35
CA TRP A 432 17.09 -8.01 17.80
C TRP A 432 17.37 -9.33 18.53
N ARG A 433 17.12 -10.48 17.87
CA ARG A 433 17.47 -11.83 18.36
C ARG A 433 18.90 -12.29 18.09
N LYS A 434 19.65 -11.60 17.22
CA LYS A 434 21.00 -11.98 16.77
C LYS A 434 21.11 -13.46 16.31
N PRO A 435 20.26 -13.92 15.36
CA PRO A 435 20.35 -15.28 14.82
C PRO A 435 21.69 -15.50 14.12
N THR A 436 22.10 -16.77 14.00
CA THR A 436 23.37 -17.10 13.33
C THR A 436 23.27 -16.75 11.84
N PRO A 437 24.23 -16.01 11.25
CA PRO A 437 24.21 -15.67 9.83
C PRO A 437 24.02 -16.88 8.91
N GLY A 438 22.97 -16.86 8.08
CA GLY A 438 22.61 -17.97 7.19
C GLY A 438 21.91 -19.15 7.88
N GLY A 439 21.52 -19.01 9.15
CA GLY A 439 20.75 -19.97 9.92
C GLY A 439 19.28 -20.08 9.48
N LYS A 440 18.54 -20.99 10.10
CA LYS A 440 17.10 -21.21 9.84
C LYS A 440 16.18 -20.45 10.81
N ASP A 441 16.76 -19.70 11.74
CA ASP A 441 16.13 -19.07 12.90
C ASP A 441 15.90 -17.56 12.71
N PHE A 442 16.03 -17.04 11.48
CA PHE A 442 15.81 -15.63 11.17
C PHE A 442 14.39 -15.15 11.50
N TRP A 443 13.37 -15.96 11.21
CA TRP A 443 11.97 -15.57 11.38
C TRP A 443 11.45 -15.77 12.80
N PHE A 444 10.66 -14.80 13.26
CA PHE A 444 9.84 -14.88 14.46
C PHE A 444 8.42 -14.41 14.12
N PRO A 445 7.37 -15.16 14.48
CA PRO A 445 7.40 -16.55 14.90
C PRO A 445 8.10 -17.44 13.83
N ALA A 446 8.46 -18.67 14.19
CA ALA A 446 9.16 -19.55 13.25
C ALA A 446 8.34 -19.72 11.96
N GLN A 447 9.00 -19.49 10.81
CA GLN A 447 8.38 -19.55 9.49
C GLN A 447 7.59 -20.84 9.27
N LYS A 448 6.45 -20.75 8.59
CA LYS A 448 5.71 -21.92 8.12
C LYS A 448 6.43 -22.54 6.91
N TYR A 449 6.15 -23.82 6.67
CA TYR A 449 6.65 -24.58 5.53
C TYR A 449 5.49 -25.00 4.65
N ALA A 450 5.68 -24.99 3.33
CA ALA A 450 4.69 -25.49 2.38
C ALA A 450 4.34 -26.94 2.70
N SER A 451 3.04 -27.23 2.81
CA SER A 451 2.52 -28.57 3.08
C SER A 451 1.38 -28.88 2.10
N TYR A 452 1.37 -30.08 1.54
CA TYR A 452 0.27 -30.50 0.66
C TYR A 452 -1.03 -30.68 1.46
N SER A 453 -2.10 -29.99 1.07
CA SER A 453 -3.39 -30.04 1.77
C SER A 453 -4.47 -30.68 0.91
N ILE A 454 -4.94 -31.86 1.31
CA ILE A 454 -6.03 -32.59 0.63
C ILE A 454 -7.32 -31.80 0.70
N LYS A 455 -7.66 -31.26 1.88
CA LYS A 455 -8.89 -30.48 2.10
C LYS A 455 -8.95 -29.29 1.16
N GLN A 456 -7.87 -28.50 1.13
CA GLN A 456 -7.77 -27.33 0.28
C GLN A 456 -7.70 -27.67 -1.22
N GLY A 457 -7.02 -28.77 -1.59
CA GLY A 457 -6.96 -29.27 -2.95
C GLY A 457 -8.33 -29.72 -3.48
N VAL A 458 -9.12 -30.41 -2.63
CA VAL A 458 -10.50 -30.81 -2.94
C VAL A 458 -11.41 -29.59 -3.06
N GLU A 459 -11.30 -28.61 -2.16
CA GLU A 459 -12.05 -27.34 -2.21
C GLU A 459 -11.71 -26.47 -3.44
N ALA A 460 -10.53 -26.67 -4.04
CA ALA A 460 -10.08 -25.97 -5.23
C ALA A 460 -10.27 -26.75 -6.55
N SER A 461 -10.67 -28.03 -6.47
CA SER A 461 -10.78 -28.91 -7.63
C SER A 461 -12.12 -28.72 -8.35
N GLU A 462 -12.09 -28.41 -9.64
CA GLU A 462 -13.29 -28.44 -10.48
C GLU A 462 -13.52 -29.85 -11.03
N GLY A 463 -14.59 -30.52 -10.57
CA GLY A 463 -15.06 -31.80 -11.09
C GLY A 463 -14.70 -33.04 -10.24
N ALA A 464 -15.47 -34.11 -10.42
CA ALA A 464 -15.31 -35.36 -9.65
C ALA A 464 -13.97 -36.07 -9.96
N PHE A 465 -13.45 -35.97 -11.18
CA PHE A 465 -12.22 -36.64 -11.60
C PHE A 465 -10.94 -36.02 -10.99
N SER A 466 -10.86 -34.69 -10.92
CA SER A 466 -9.75 -33.96 -10.27
C SER A 466 -9.77 -34.15 -8.75
N THR A 467 -10.96 -34.24 -8.15
CA THR A 467 -11.15 -34.58 -6.73
C THR A 467 -10.63 -36.00 -6.41
N ILE A 468 -10.94 -36.98 -7.26
CA ILE A 468 -10.47 -38.38 -7.11
C ILE A 468 -8.93 -38.46 -7.22
N LEU A 469 -8.32 -37.72 -8.16
CA LEU A 469 -6.87 -37.68 -8.31
C LEU A 469 -6.17 -36.96 -7.15
N THR A 470 -6.76 -35.89 -6.62
CA THR A 470 -6.27 -35.15 -5.43
C THR A 470 -6.23 -36.04 -4.19
N VAL A 471 -7.29 -36.80 -3.93
CA VAL A 471 -7.36 -37.73 -2.79
C VAL A 471 -6.46 -38.95 -3.03
N GLY A 472 -6.41 -39.48 -4.26
CA GLY A 472 -5.67 -40.69 -4.61
C GLY A 472 -4.14 -40.55 -4.54
N PHE A 473 -3.59 -39.39 -4.90
CA PHE A 473 -2.14 -39.15 -4.87
C PHE A 473 -1.64 -38.36 -3.66
N ALA A 474 -2.55 -37.92 -2.78
CA ALA A 474 -2.21 -37.15 -1.59
C ALA A 474 -1.13 -37.78 -0.69
N PRO A 475 -1.12 -39.09 -0.39
CA PRO A 475 -0.08 -39.67 0.49
C PRO A 475 1.33 -39.48 -0.07
N LEU A 476 1.50 -39.58 -1.39
CA LEU A 476 2.77 -39.40 -2.07
C LEU A 476 3.22 -37.92 -2.03
N PHE A 477 2.31 -36.98 -2.30
CA PHE A 477 2.61 -35.55 -2.30
C PHE A 477 2.75 -34.95 -0.90
N ILE A 478 2.04 -35.44 0.11
CA ILE A 478 2.26 -35.08 1.52
C ILE A 478 3.66 -35.51 1.96
N VAL A 479 4.09 -36.72 1.60
CA VAL A 479 5.45 -37.20 1.90
C VAL A 479 6.49 -36.39 1.12
N LEU A 480 6.30 -36.13 -0.17
CA LEU A 480 7.21 -35.33 -0.99
C LEU A 480 7.35 -33.88 -0.51
N THR A 481 6.23 -33.19 -0.24
CA THR A 481 6.25 -31.80 0.28
C THR A 481 6.76 -31.73 1.71
N GLY A 482 6.39 -32.70 2.56
CA GLY A 482 6.91 -32.84 3.92
C GLY A 482 8.41 -33.12 3.99
N LEU A 483 8.97 -33.85 3.02
CA LEU A 483 10.42 -34.08 2.86
C LEU A 483 11.13 -32.85 2.28
N ALA A 484 10.50 -32.13 1.35
CA ALA A 484 11.08 -30.94 0.72
C ALA A 484 11.25 -29.75 1.67
N ARG A 485 10.41 -29.64 2.73
CA ARG A 485 10.44 -28.57 3.75
C ARG A 485 10.70 -27.18 3.15
N SER A 486 9.99 -26.85 2.08
CA SER A 486 10.16 -25.56 1.39
C SER A 486 9.63 -24.42 2.26
N PRO A 487 10.47 -23.42 2.61
CA PRO A 487 10.05 -22.32 3.46
C PRO A 487 9.06 -21.39 2.74
N CYS A 488 8.12 -20.80 3.48
CA CYS A 488 7.20 -19.80 2.93
C CYS A 488 7.84 -18.43 2.73
N ASN A 489 8.83 -18.11 3.57
CA ASN A 489 9.53 -16.84 3.60
C ASN A 489 11.00 -17.05 3.23
N ALA A 490 11.54 -16.15 2.43
CA ALA A 490 12.96 -16.15 2.11
C ALA A 490 13.79 -15.78 3.34
N SER A 491 15.05 -16.23 3.38
CA SER A 491 16.01 -15.77 4.37
C SER A 491 17.02 -14.85 3.69
N PRO A 492 17.46 -13.76 4.35
CA PRO A 492 18.42 -12.86 3.75
C PRO A 492 19.75 -13.58 3.51
N HIS A 493 20.54 -13.13 2.53
CA HIS A 493 21.91 -13.62 2.38
C HIS A 493 22.68 -13.43 3.71
N LYS A 494 23.60 -14.35 4.04
CA LYS A 494 24.35 -14.30 5.33
C LYS A 494 25.09 -12.98 5.57
N ASP A 495 25.50 -12.32 4.48
CA ASP A 495 26.22 -11.04 4.48
C ASP A 495 25.31 -9.87 4.06
N TRP A 496 23.98 -10.04 4.07
CA TRP A 496 23.04 -9.00 3.61
C TRP A 496 23.08 -7.78 4.52
N LYS A 497 23.49 -6.65 3.94
CA LYS A 497 23.60 -5.35 4.60
C LYS A 497 23.08 -4.25 3.69
N ILE A 498 22.32 -3.32 4.26
CA ILE A 498 21.85 -2.11 3.59
C ILE A 498 22.53 -0.88 4.15
N GLU A 499 22.75 0.11 3.28
CA GLU A 499 23.24 1.43 3.66
C GLU A 499 22.08 2.32 4.05
N LEU A 500 22.21 2.96 5.22
CA LEU A 500 21.25 3.92 5.76
C LEU A 500 21.85 5.31 5.55
N ASN A 501 21.51 5.94 4.43
CA ASN A 501 22.06 7.21 3.97
C ASN A 501 21.03 8.36 4.02
N ALA A 502 19.83 8.09 4.54
CA ALA A 502 18.84 9.13 4.78
C ALA A 502 19.37 10.16 5.79
N PRO A 503 18.99 11.44 5.69
CA PRO A 503 19.37 12.44 6.69
C PRO A 503 18.95 12.05 8.10
N ASP A 504 19.75 12.45 9.10
CA ASP A 504 19.45 12.13 10.50
C ASP A 504 18.14 12.79 10.95
N LEU A 505 17.31 12.02 11.66
CA LEU A 505 16.09 12.48 12.30
C LEU A 505 16.41 12.91 13.74
N LEU A 506 15.84 14.01 14.20
CA LEU A 506 16.13 14.58 15.51
C LEU A 506 14.86 14.65 16.38
N PRO A 507 14.73 13.85 17.45
CA PRO A 507 15.61 12.73 17.82
C PRO A 507 15.36 11.48 16.96
N PRO A 508 16.37 10.60 16.81
CA PRO A 508 16.15 9.26 16.29
C PRO A 508 15.25 8.47 17.25
N PHE A 509 14.56 7.44 16.76
CA PHE A 509 13.58 6.71 17.55
C PHE A 509 13.59 5.22 17.25
N LYS A 510 13.16 4.40 18.23
CA LYS A 510 12.90 2.99 17.99
C LYS A 510 11.46 2.82 17.50
N PRO A 511 11.22 2.02 16.44
CA PRO A 511 9.87 1.81 15.95
C PRO A 511 9.06 1.01 16.96
N GLN A 512 7.74 1.22 16.96
CA GLN A 512 6.79 0.63 17.92
C GLN A 512 5.54 0.15 17.19
N SER A 513 5.00 -0.99 17.58
CA SER A 513 3.69 -1.42 17.07
C SER A 513 2.56 -0.68 17.79
N LEU A 514 1.40 -0.56 17.13
CA LEU A 514 0.18 0.00 17.71
C LEU A 514 -1.00 -0.90 17.34
N ARG A 515 -1.56 -1.58 18.33
CA ARG A 515 -2.74 -2.44 18.14
C ARG A 515 -3.80 -2.12 19.18
N PHE A 516 -5.03 -1.94 18.73
CA PHE A 516 -6.19 -1.68 19.60
C PHE A 516 -5.95 -0.51 20.57
N GLY A 517 -5.31 0.56 20.08
CA GLY A 517 -4.94 1.75 20.87
C GLY A 517 -3.77 1.55 21.85
N GLN A 518 -3.13 0.38 21.88
CA GLN A 518 -2.00 0.10 22.76
C GLN A 518 -0.69 0.05 21.98
N THR A 519 0.24 0.94 22.32
CA THR A 519 1.61 0.94 21.79
C THR A 519 2.46 -0.11 22.49
N ARG A 520 3.34 -0.78 21.74
CA ARG A 520 4.32 -1.73 22.28
C ARG A 520 5.72 -1.46 21.73
N GLU A 521 6.73 -1.63 22.58
CA GLU A 521 8.14 -1.54 22.17
C GLU A 521 8.54 -2.72 21.28
N GLU A 522 7.82 -3.84 21.43
CA GLU A 522 7.86 -4.97 20.52
C GLU A 522 7.18 -4.58 19.19
N PHE A 523 8.00 -4.13 18.25
CA PHE A 523 7.58 -3.81 16.89
C PHE A 523 7.28 -5.05 16.04
N ASP A 524 7.95 -6.18 16.31
CA ASP A 524 7.66 -7.50 15.74
C ASP A 524 6.55 -8.15 16.61
N GLU A 525 5.33 -8.14 16.07
CA GLU A 525 4.10 -8.35 16.84
C GLU A 525 3.81 -9.82 17.18
N GLY A 526 4.50 -10.77 16.55
CA GLY A 526 4.33 -12.20 16.78
C GLY A 526 3.00 -12.75 16.25
N TYR A 527 1.92 -12.65 17.02
CA TYR A 527 0.59 -13.18 16.68
C TYR A 527 -0.45 -12.07 16.49
N ALA A 528 -1.29 -12.22 15.46
CA ALA A 528 -2.43 -11.36 15.20
C ALA A 528 -3.68 -12.19 14.84
N PRO A 529 -4.23 -12.95 15.79
CA PRO A 529 -5.46 -13.68 15.57
C PRO A 529 -6.62 -12.70 15.32
N PRO A 530 -7.47 -12.95 14.31
CA PRO A 530 -8.61 -12.09 14.00
C PRO A 530 -9.64 -11.95 15.14
N GLY A 531 -9.74 -12.94 16.04
CA GLY A 531 -10.60 -12.86 17.22
C GLY A 531 -10.27 -11.69 18.16
N GLU A 532 -9.01 -11.25 18.22
CA GLU A 532 -8.64 -10.09 19.02
C GLU A 532 -9.29 -8.79 18.48
N SER A 533 -9.63 -8.72 17.19
CA SER A 533 -10.30 -7.56 16.57
C SER A 533 -11.77 -7.41 16.97
N ARG A 534 -12.36 -8.41 17.66
CA ARG A 534 -13.70 -8.28 18.24
C ARG A 534 -13.74 -7.12 19.25
N GLN A 535 -14.87 -6.42 19.29
CA GLN A 535 -15.07 -5.28 20.17
C GLN A 535 -15.00 -5.71 21.65
N ALA A 536 -14.05 -5.15 22.38
CA ALA A 536 -13.90 -5.39 23.80
C ALA A 536 -15.14 -4.94 24.58
N GLY A 537 -15.62 -5.79 25.51
CA GLY A 537 -16.76 -5.49 26.38
C GLY A 537 -18.15 -5.54 25.72
N LYS A 538 -18.26 -5.86 24.42
CA LYS A 538 -19.55 -6.01 23.74
C LYS A 538 -20.32 -7.22 24.30
N GLN A 539 -21.54 -6.99 24.78
CA GLN A 539 -22.44 -8.06 25.21
C GLN A 539 -22.97 -8.81 23.99
N ARG A 540 -22.84 -10.14 23.99
CA ARG A 540 -23.23 -11.01 22.87
C ARG A 540 -24.28 -12.02 23.31
N ALA A 541 -25.27 -12.23 22.45
CA ALA A 541 -26.29 -13.24 22.67
C ALA A 541 -25.73 -14.64 22.38
N ALA A 542 -26.37 -15.67 22.95
CA ALA A 542 -26.11 -17.04 22.55
C ALA A 542 -26.42 -17.22 21.05
N GLY A 543 -25.45 -17.73 20.29
CA GLY A 543 -25.55 -17.89 18.84
C GLY A 543 -25.02 -16.73 17.99
N ASP A 544 -24.38 -15.70 18.59
CA ASP A 544 -23.56 -14.74 17.82
C ASP A 544 -22.31 -15.46 17.27
N ASP A 545 -22.08 -15.34 15.96
CA ASP A 545 -20.95 -15.94 15.24
C ASP A 545 -19.57 -15.52 15.81
N TYR A 546 -19.52 -14.45 16.60
CA TYR A 546 -18.31 -13.90 17.20
C TYR A 546 -18.26 -14.04 18.72
N LEU A 547 -19.08 -14.93 19.30
CA LEU A 547 -19.15 -15.15 20.74
C LEU A 547 -17.95 -15.91 21.31
N ALA A 548 -17.47 -16.93 20.61
CA ALA A 548 -16.51 -17.89 21.15
C ALA A 548 -15.07 -17.35 21.12
N ASP A 549 -14.34 -17.53 22.22
CA ASP A 549 -12.89 -17.36 22.25
C ASP A 549 -12.18 -18.67 21.87
N HIS A 550 -11.07 -18.56 21.17
CA HIS A 550 -10.27 -19.68 20.66
C HIS A 550 -8.86 -19.69 21.26
N GLU A 551 -8.34 -20.88 21.55
CA GLU A 551 -7.00 -21.04 22.14
C GLU A 551 -5.92 -20.74 21.09
N ILE A 552 -5.01 -19.81 21.41
CA ILE A 552 -3.87 -19.47 20.56
C ILE A 552 -2.80 -20.57 20.74
N PRO A 553 -2.34 -21.21 19.65
CA PRO A 553 -1.34 -22.27 19.73
C PRO A 553 -0.03 -21.82 20.41
N PRO A 554 0.63 -22.68 21.21
CA PRO A 554 1.91 -22.37 21.83
C PRO A 554 3.02 -22.30 20.76
N GLY A 555 3.88 -21.27 20.79
CA GLY A 555 5.10 -21.25 19.95
C GLY A 555 5.59 -19.94 19.32
N GLY A 556 5.01 -18.77 19.65
CA GLY A 556 5.38 -17.50 18.99
C GLY A 556 5.45 -16.27 19.91
N LEU A 557 5.83 -16.46 21.18
CA LEU A 557 6.06 -15.35 22.13
C LEU A 557 7.55 -15.15 22.44
N GLN A 558 7.93 -13.90 22.74
CA GLN A 558 9.30 -13.49 23.08
C GLN A 558 9.67 -13.87 24.53
N GLY A 559 10.93 -14.24 24.79
CA GLY A 559 11.51 -14.30 26.15
C GLY A 559 10.92 -15.33 27.14
N GLN A 560 11.04 -15.06 28.45
CA GLN A 560 10.53 -15.93 29.53
C GLN A 560 9.00 -16.08 29.56
N ALA A 561 8.26 -15.26 28.81
CA ALA A 561 6.80 -15.37 28.64
C ALA A 561 6.40 -16.69 27.95
N ALA A 562 7.21 -17.17 27.00
CA ALA A 562 6.97 -18.46 26.33
C ALA A 562 7.03 -19.68 27.26
N LYS A 563 7.65 -19.55 28.44
CA LYS A 563 7.81 -20.64 29.42
C LYS A 563 6.81 -20.58 30.59
N SER A 564 6.00 -19.53 30.70
CA SER A 564 5.18 -19.27 31.90
C SER A 564 3.72 -18.91 31.64
N GLU A 565 3.25 -18.83 30.38
CA GLU A 565 1.87 -18.42 30.14
C GLU A 565 0.84 -19.55 30.28
N ALA A 566 -0.22 -19.23 31.02
CA ALA A 566 -1.53 -19.88 30.97
C ALA A 566 -2.05 -19.95 29.52
N LYS A 567 -3.05 -20.80 29.25
CA LYS A 567 -3.74 -20.86 27.95
C LYS A 567 -4.13 -19.44 27.50
N ARG A 568 -3.48 -18.93 26.45
CA ARG A 568 -3.81 -17.63 25.84
C ARG A 568 -4.96 -17.84 24.88
N MET A 569 -5.99 -17.03 25.00
CA MET A 569 -7.15 -17.02 24.11
C MET A 569 -7.07 -15.80 23.18
N ASP A 570 -7.73 -15.85 22.04
CA ASP A 570 -7.89 -14.72 21.13
C ASP A 570 -8.97 -13.71 21.58
N SER A 571 -9.12 -13.52 22.88
CA SER A 571 -10.18 -12.71 23.49
C SER A 571 -10.27 -11.31 22.88
N ALA A 572 -11.49 -10.79 22.82
CA ALA A 572 -11.82 -9.49 22.23
C ALA A 572 -11.00 -8.34 22.85
N ARG A 573 -10.28 -7.59 22.00
CA ARG A 573 -9.44 -6.44 22.39
C ARG A 573 -9.69 -5.21 21.54
N GLY A 574 -10.36 -5.35 20.40
CA GLY A 574 -10.57 -4.30 19.42
C GLY A 574 -11.65 -3.28 19.80
N THR A 575 -11.73 -2.26 18.96
CA THR A 575 -12.78 -1.23 18.96
C THR A 575 -14.01 -1.70 18.16
N ALA A 576 -15.07 -0.89 18.13
CA ALA A 576 -16.22 -1.14 17.27
C ALA A 576 -15.83 -1.15 15.77
N ASP A 577 -14.90 -0.28 15.37
CA ASP A 577 -14.41 -0.18 13.99
C ASP A 577 -13.56 -1.39 13.60
N ASP A 578 -12.76 -1.93 14.54
CA ASP A 578 -11.98 -3.15 14.32
C ASP A 578 -12.88 -4.36 14.06
N GLU A 579 -13.97 -4.50 14.82
CA GLU A 579 -14.95 -5.58 14.59
C GLU A 579 -15.74 -5.36 13.29
N ALA A 580 -16.10 -4.12 12.96
CA ALA A 580 -16.77 -3.80 11.71
C ALA A 580 -15.92 -4.21 10.49
N ARG A 581 -14.61 -3.92 10.53
CA ARG A 581 -13.64 -4.34 9.49
C ARG A 581 -13.50 -5.86 9.40
N LEU A 582 -13.38 -6.54 10.55
CA LEU A 582 -13.37 -8.01 10.61
C LEU A 582 -14.61 -8.60 9.93
N ARG A 583 -15.80 -8.07 10.24
CA ARG A 583 -17.07 -8.51 9.62
C ARG A 583 -17.10 -8.22 8.13
N PHE A 584 -16.64 -7.04 7.70
CA PHE A 584 -16.59 -6.66 6.29
C PHE A 584 -15.73 -7.62 5.45
N GLU A 585 -14.53 -7.94 5.93
CA GLU A 585 -13.65 -8.93 5.28
C GLU A 585 -14.27 -10.32 5.26
N GLN A 586 -14.80 -10.80 6.39
CA GLN A 586 -15.40 -12.12 6.46
C GLN A 586 -16.65 -12.25 5.58
N ARG A 587 -17.47 -11.21 5.44
CA ARG A 587 -18.59 -11.24 4.50
C ARG A 587 -18.13 -11.39 3.06
N ALA A 588 -17.02 -10.76 2.68
CA ALA A 588 -16.46 -10.97 1.34
C ALA A 588 -16.03 -12.43 1.12
N VAL A 589 -15.44 -13.07 2.15
CA VAL A 589 -15.14 -14.52 2.13
C VAL A 589 -16.41 -15.36 2.00
N ILE A 590 -17.42 -15.08 2.81
CA ILE A 590 -18.70 -15.80 2.81
C ILE A 590 -19.40 -15.68 1.45
N ARG A 591 -19.38 -14.51 0.80
CA ARG A 591 -19.95 -14.34 -0.54
C ARG A 591 -19.25 -15.23 -1.57
N ALA A 592 -17.91 -15.26 -1.57
CA ALA A 592 -17.14 -16.14 -2.45
C ALA A 592 -17.43 -17.62 -2.18
N GLN A 593 -17.50 -18.03 -0.90
CA GLN A 593 -17.84 -19.40 -0.49
C GLN A 593 -19.27 -19.79 -0.87
N ALA A 594 -20.24 -18.87 -0.75
CA ALA A 594 -21.63 -19.14 -1.09
C ALA A 594 -21.79 -19.51 -2.57
N VAL A 595 -21.07 -18.83 -3.46
CA VAL A 595 -21.03 -19.18 -4.88
C VAL A 595 -20.32 -20.51 -5.11
N ARG A 596 -19.16 -20.72 -4.46
CA ARG A 596 -18.35 -21.94 -4.60
C ARG A 596 -19.08 -23.20 -4.16
N GLU A 597 -19.83 -23.13 -3.06
CA GLU A 597 -20.54 -24.25 -2.46
C GLU A 597 -21.99 -24.39 -2.98
N GLY A 598 -22.36 -23.63 -4.02
CA GLY A 598 -23.68 -23.73 -4.64
C GLY A 598 -24.82 -23.18 -3.79
N LYS A 599 -24.53 -22.41 -2.73
CA LYS A 599 -25.53 -21.67 -1.95
C LYS A 599 -26.04 -20.42 -2.67
N SER A 600 -25.34 -19.97 -3.71
CA SER A 600 -25.78 -18.88 -4.58
C SER A 600 -25.28 -19.08 -6.02
N PRO A 601 -26.02 -18.63 -7.04
CA PRO A 601 -25.60 -18.76 -8.44
C PRO A 601 -24.38 -17.87 -8.73
N ALA A 602 -23.48 -18.38 -9.58
CA ALA A 602 -22.36 -17.58 -10.08
C ALA A 602 -22.84 -16.42 -10.97
N GLY A 603 -22.05 -15.35 -11.03
CA GLY A 603 -22.34 -14.17 -11.86
C GLY A 603 -23.48 -13.29 -11.33
N GLN A 604 -23.99 -13.54 -10.13
CA GLN A 604 -25.07 -12.77 -9.51
C GLN A 604 -24.70 -12.35 -8.09
N LYS A 605 -25.32 -11.27 -7.60
CA LYS A 605 -25.19 -10.86 -6.19
C LYS A 605 -25.73 -11.96 -5.27
N VAL A 606 -24.98 -12.25 -4.21
CA VAL A 606 -25.37 -13.20 -3.15
C VAL A 606 -26.48 -12.56 -2.31
N GLN A 607 -27.74 -12.82 -2.68
CA GLN A 607 -28.92 -12.13 -2.13
C GLN A 607 -29.02 -12.22 -0.60
N GLN A 608 -28.62 -13.35 -0.02
CA GLN A 608 -28.65 -13.58 1.43
C GLN A 608 -27.58 -12.78 2.20
N GLU A 609 -26.59 -12.23 1.49
CA GLU A 609 -25.50 -11.40 2.03
C GLU A 609 -25.57 -9.96 1.51
N MET A 610 -26.78 -9.49 1.21
CA MET A 610 -27.06 -8.08 0.93
C MET A 610 -27.44 -7.34 2.22
N PRO A 611 -27.22 -6.00 2.28
CA PRO A 611 -27.73 -5.20 3.38
C PRO A 611 -29.24 -5.40 3.57
N ASN A 612 -29.69 -5.53 4.82
CA ASN A 612 -31.09 -5.78 5.19
C ASN A 612 -31.68 -7.11 4.69
N ALA A 613 -30.87 -8.02 4.14
CA ALA A 613 -31.34 -9.36 3.81
C ALA A 613 -31.72 -10.12 5.09
N THR A 614 -32.74 -10.98 4.98
CA THR A 614 -33.08 -11.97 6.00
C THR A 614 -32.75 -13.35 5.43
N PRO A 615 -31.55 -13.90 5.73
CA PRO A 615 -31.17 -15.22 5.26
C PRO A 615 -32.15 -16.29 5.73
N ASP A 616 -32.32 -17.35 4.95
CA ASP A 616 -33.05 -18.51 5.41
C ASP A 616 -32.26 -19.27 6.49
N ALA A 617 -32.96 -20.13 7.25
CA ALA A 617 -32.36 -20.83 8.37
C ALA A 617 -31.22 -21.78 7.96
N GLU A 618 -31.28 -22.36 6.76
CA GLU A 618 -30.24 -23.27 6.27
C GLU A 618 -28.96 -22.48 5.93
N TYR A 619 -29.11 -21.36 5.23
CA TYR A 619 -28.01 -20.47 4.89
C TYR A 619 -27.39 -19.85 6.13
N GLN A 620 -28.21 -19.42 7.09
CA GLN A 620 -27.71 -18.87 8.35
C GLN A 620 -26.88 -19.91 9.11
N ALA A 621 -27.36 -21.14 9.25
CA ALA A 621 -26.61 -22.22 9.90
C ALA A 621 -25.30 -22.53 9.17
N TRP A 622 -25.32 -22.55 7.84
CA TRP A 622 -24.13 -22.73 7.02
C TRP A 622 -23.12 -21.59 7.22
N ARG A 623 -23.57 -20.33 7.15
CA ARG A 623 -22.73 -19.14 7.34
C ARG A 623 -22.08 -19.13 8.73
N SER A 624 -22.87 -19.34 9.78
CA SER A 624 -22.37 -19.41 11.15
C SER A 624 -21.29 -20.48 11.30
N THR A 625 -21.49 -21.64 10.69
CA THR A 625 -20.48 -22.72 10.66
C THR A 625 -19.19 -22.27 9.99
N ARG A 626 -19.27 -21.60 8.83
CA ARG A 626 -18.09 -21.10 8.11
C ARG A 626 -17.35 -19.99 8.85
N ILE A 627 -18.07 -19.09 9.52
CA ILE A 627 -17.43 -18.05 10.34
C ILE A 627 -16.67 -18.68 11.51
N GLU A 628 -17.28 -19.64 12.23
CA GLU A 628 -16.62 -20.35 13.34
C GLU A 628 -15.37 -21.12 12.86
N GLU A 629 -15.44 -21.78 11.70
CA GLU A 629 -14.28 -22.43 11.08
C GLU A 629 -13.16 -21.41 10.76
N MET A 630 -13.50 -20.23 10.22
CA MET A 630 -12.51 -19.18 9.96
C MET A 630 -11.84 -18.69 11.24
N MET A 631 -12.63 -18.35 12.26
CA MET A 631 -12.14 -17.83 13.54
C MET A 631 -11.21 -18.84 14.24
N SER A 632 -11.66 -20.09 14.35
CA SER A 632 -10.89 -21.16 15.00
C SER A 632 -9.59 -21.51 14.26
N LEU A 633 -9.61 -21.59 12.92
CA LEU A 633 -8.41 -21.88 12.12
C LEU A 633 -7.39 -20.72 12.16
N GLN A 634 -7.85 -19.49 12.36
CA GLN A 634 -7.02 -18.29 12.38
C GLN A 634 -6.56 -17.86 13.78
N ALA A 635 -6.93 -18.58 14.84
CA ALA A 635 -6.49 -18.30 16.21
C ALA A 635 -4.95 -18.33 16.38
N GLY A 636 -4.24 -19.04 15.49
CA GLY A 636 -2.77 -19.06 15.44
C GLY A 636 -2.14 -18.19 14.35
N ALA A 637 -2.90 -17.25 13.76
CA ALA A 637 -2.39 -16.40 12.70
C ALA A 637 -1.24 -15.51 13.18
N TYR A 638 -0.14 -15.53 12.44
CA TYR A 638 1.01 -14.67 12.72
C TYR A 638 0.71 -13.23 12.30
N ALA A 639 1.20 -12.27 13.08
CA ALA A 639 1.21 -10.88 12.67
C ALA A 639 2.13 -10.72 11.47
N THR A 640 1.65 -10.15 10.37
CA THR A 640 2.46 -10.06 9.14
C THR A 640 3.56 -9.01 9.18
N ASP A 641 3.45 -8.06 10.11
CA ASP A 641 4.23 -6.83 10.22
C ASP A 641 4.32 -5.99 8.92
N HIS A 642 3.44 -6.27 7.96
CA HIS A 642 3.49 -5.68 6.63
C HIS A 642 3.09 -4.20 6.61
N SER A 643 2.19 -3.78 7.50
CA SER A 643 1.68 -2.40 7.56
C SER A 643 2.13 -1.64 8.80
N THR A 644 2.88 -2.28 9.72
CA THR A 644 3.24 -1.73 11.04
C THR A 644 4.02 -0.42 10.96
N ILE A 645 4.73 -0.17 9.86
CA ILE A 645 5.40 1.12 9.61
C ILE A 645 4.39 2.27 9.54
N LEU A 646 3.23 2.08 8.92
CA LEU A 646 2.28 3.15 8.62
C LEU A 646 1.07 3.20 9.56
N THR A 647 0.81 2.13 10.32
CA THR A 647 -0.34 2.06 11.25
C THR A 647 -0.08 2.72 12.60
N ASN A 648 1.16 3.14 12.89
CA ASN A 648 1.48 3.93 14.07
C ASN A 648 1.73 5.40 13.70
N PRO A 649 0.93 6.37 14.20
CA PRO A 649 1.11 7.79 13.89
C PRO A 649 2.50 8.31 14.26
N MET A 650 3.15 7.75 15.29
CA MET A 650 4.50 8.16 15.71
C MET A 650 5.53 8.00 14.58
N HIS A 651 5.41 6.97 13.74
CA HIS A 651 6.33 6.77 12.62
C HIS A 651 6.19 7.86 11.55
N ALA A 652 4.95 8.27 11.27
CA ALA A 652 4.69 9.36 10.34
C ALA A 652 5.13 10.72 10.92
N GLU A 653 4.90 10.92 12.23
CA GLU A 653 5.34 12.12 12.97
C GLU A 653 6.87 12.27 12.95
N ARG A 654 7.61 11.18 13.21
CA ARG A 654 9.05 11.25 13.44
C ARG A 654 9.91 10.99 12.22
N ALA A 655 9.41 10.28 11.21
CA ALA A 655 10.14 10.01 9.96
C ALA A 655 9.45 10.63 8.74
N LEU A 656 8.21 10.26 8.46
CA LEU A 656 7.55 10.64 7.20
C LEU A 656 7.47 12.15 7.01
N ALA A 657 7.17 12.90 8.07
CA ALA A 657 7.12 14.36 8.06
C ALA A 657 8.42 15.03 7.62
N TYR A 658 9.56 14.36 7.72
CA TYR A 658 10.89 14.84 7.31
C TYR A 658 11.32 14.28 5.93
N ASP A 659 10.63 13.23 5.45
CA ASP A 659 10.85 12.64 4.14
C ASP A 659 10.03 13.30 3.01
N VAL A 660 8.92 13.95 3.34
CA VAL A 660 8.11 14.70 2.37
C VAL A 660 8.80 15.99 1.90
N ALA A 661 8.53 16.35 0.65
CA ALA A 661 8.93 17.64 0.08
C ALA A 661 8.21 18.80 0.78
N VAL A 662 8.92 19.91 0.99
CA VAL A 662 8.38 21.14 1.59
C VAL A 662 8.52 22.29 0.61
N GLY A 663 7.46 23.06 0.43
CA GLY A 663 7.43 24.31 -0.32
C GLY A 663 6.05 24.98 -0.16
N VAL A 664 5.68 25.88 -1.05
CA VAL A 664 4.46 26.69 -0.92
C VAL A 664 3.33 26.14 -1.78
N CYS A 665 2.25 25.69 -1.14
CA CYS A 665 1.00 25.32 -1.81
C CYS A 665 -0.07 26.40 -1.60
N ARG A 666 -0.59 26.91 -2.72
CA ARG A 666 -1.63 27.95 -2.83
C ARG A 666 -2.93 27.42 -3.42
N ILE A 667 -3.06 26.10 -3.55
CA ILE A 667 -4.30 25.47 -4.02
C ILE A 667 -5.42 25.82 -3.03
N LYS A 668 -6.51 26.38 -3.55
CA LYS A 668 -7.62 26.84 -2.72
C LYS A 668 -8.36 25.66 -2.07
N PRO A 669 -8.98 25.84 -0.89
CA PRO A 669 -9.70 24.78 -0.20
C PRO A 669 -10.78 24.08 -1.02
N ASP A 670 -11.55 24.82 -1.83
CA ASP A 670 -12.58 24.28 -2.72
C ASP A 670 -12.00 23.37 -3.82
N GLN A 671 -10.87 23.78 -4.41
CA GLN A 671 -10.15 22.98 -5.40
C GLN A 671 -9.50 21.75 -4.76
N LEU A 672 -8.92 21.90 -3.57
CA LEU A 672 -8.36 20.78 -2.81
C LEU A 672 -9.44 19.75 -2.44
N ARG A 673 -10.64 20.21 -2.07
CA ARG A 673 -11.80 19.32 -1.85
C ARG A 673 -12.14 18.55 -3.13
N LYS A 674 -12.22 19.20 -4.30
CA LYS A 674 -12.45 18.53 -5.58
C LYS A 674 -11.37 17.47 -5.88
N LEU A 675 -10.10 17.78 -5.62
CA LEU A 675 -9.00 16.83 -5.79
C LEU A 675 -9.11 15.62 -4.85
N ARG A 676 -9.52 15.82 -3.58
CA ARG A 676 -9.79 14.72 -2.64
C ARG A 676 -10.94 13.83 -3.11
N VAL A 677 -12.00 14.41 -3.65
CA VAL A 677 -13.12 13.65 -4.25
C VAL A 677 -12.66 12.86 -5.48
N ALA A 678 -11.91 13.49 -6.40
CA ALA A 678 -11.38 12.83 -7.60
C ALA A 678 -10.42 11.66 -7.30
N ALA A 679 -9.71 11.73 -6.18
CA ALA A 679 -8.77 10.71 -5.73
C ALA A 679 -9.47 9.41 -5.29
N ASP A 680 -10.74 9.46 -4.92
CA ASP A 680 -11.52 8.28 -4.53
C ASP A 680 -12.43 7.82 -5.67
N TRP A 681 -12.10 6.67 -6.27
CA TRP A 681 -12.88 6.11 -7.39
C TRP A 681 -14.36 5.86 -7.08
N ARG A 682 -14.71 5.70 -5.79
CA ARG A 682 -16.09 5.49 -5.35
C ARG A 682 -16.88 6.79 -5.36
N LEU A 683 -16.18 7.94 -5.34
CA LEU A 683 -16.79 9.27 -5.20
C LEU A 683 -16.90 10.05 -6.52
N LEU A 684 -16.56 9.44 -7.66
CA LEU A 684 -16.47 10.16 -8.92
C LEU A 684 -17.80 10.78 -9.39
N LYS A 685 -18.96 10.28 -8.96
CA LYS A 685 -20.25 10.90 -9.30
C LYS A 685 -20.49 12.28 -8.65
N TRP A 686 -19.67 12.66 -7.67
CA TRP A 686 -19.80 13.93 -6.93
C TRP A 686 -18.74 14.97 -7.29
N VAL A 687 -17.82 14.66 -8.22
CA VAL A 687 -16.74 15.58 -8.61
C VAL A 687 -17.23 16.72 -9.51
N GLY A 688 -18.38 16.54 -10.19
CA GLY A 688 -18.94 17.45 -11.20
C GLY A 688 -18.64 17.01 -12.64
N ASP A 689 -19.55 17.32 -13.57
CA ASP A 689 -19.45 16.92 -14.98
C ASP A 689 -18.31 17.63 -15.74
N ASP A 690 -17.80 18.74 -15.20
CA ASP A 690 -16.70 19.53 -15.77
C ASP A 690 -15.31 18.99 -15.39
N ASN A 691 -15.23 18.04 -14.45
CA ASN A 691 -13.97 17.49 -13.99
C ASN A 691 -13.53 16.28 -14.84
N SER A 692 -12.25 16.25 -15.25
CA SER A 692 -11.70 15.16 -16.06
C SER A 692 -11.82 13.78 -15.42
N ALA A 693 -11.83 13.69 -14.08
CA ALA A 693 -11.93 12.42 -13.37
C ALA A 693 -13.27 11.69 -13.56
N ILE A 694 -14.32 12.39 -14.04
CA ILE A 694 -15.63 11.78 -14.32
C ILE A 694 -15.53 10.67 -15.37
N GLU A 695 -14.52 10.71 -16.25
CA GLU A 695 -14.30 9.69 -17.28
C GLU A 695 -14.10 8.29 -16.69
N PHE A 696 -13.58 8.19 -15.47
CA PHE A 696 -13.33 6.92 -14.79
C PHE A 696 -14.55 6.36 -14.05
N LEU A 697 -15.66 7.11 -13.98
CA LEU A 697 -16.88 6.66 -13.29
C LEU A 697 -17.48 5.41 -13.96
N GLU A 698 -17.30 5.25 -15.27
CA GLU A 698 -17.74 4.04 -15.98
C GLU A 698 -17.11 2.77 -15.38
N TYR A 699 -15.81 2.84 -15.03
CA TYR A 699 -15.10 1.71 -14.45
C TYR A 699 -15.68 1.32 -13.11
N PHE A 700 -15.91 2.29 -12.21
CA PHE A 700 -16.49 1.99 -10.91
C PHE A 700 -17.90 1.38 -11.03
N ASN A 701 -18.70 1.85 -11.99
CA ASN A 701 -20.07 1.35 -12.17
C ASN A 701 -20.12 -0.03 -12.83
N LYS A 702 -19.23 -0.33 -13.79
CA LYS A 702 -19.38 -1.48 -14.71
C LYS A 702 -18.18 -2.42 -14.79
N GLY A 703 -17.04 -2.07 -14.23
CA GLY A 703 -15.78 -2.80 -14.47
C GLY A 703 -15.22 -2.58 -15.89
N GLU A 704 -15.70 -1.56 -16.60
CA GLU A 704 -15.37 -1.26 -17.99
C GLU A 704 -14.97 0.20 -18.16
N LEU A 705 -14.16 0.50 -19.19
CA LEU A 705 -13.83 1.86 -19.58
C LEU A 705 -13.97 2.02 -21.10
N HIS A 706 -14.72 3.03 -21.51
CA HIS A 706 -15.15 3.25 -22.89
C HIS A 706 -15.84 2.01 -23.49
N ARG A 707 -16.75 1.41 -22.71
CA ARG A 707 -17.51 0.18 -23.07
C ARG A 707 -16.63 -1.02 -23.44
N LYS A 708 -15.48 -1.14 -22.77
CA LYS A 708 -14.53 -2.23 -22.98
C LYS A 708 -13.99 -2.71 -21.64
N THR A 709 -13.65 -3.99 -21.57
CA THR A 709 -12.87 -4.51 -20.44
C THR A 709 -11.55 -3.75 -20.33
N ILE A 710 -11.02 -3.61 -19.11
CA ILE A 710 -9.80 -2.82 -18.89
C ILE A 710 -8.60 -3.43 -19.63
N SER A 711 -8.56 -4.76 -19.74
CA SER A 711 -7.56 -5.46 -20.56
C SER A 711 -7.65 -5.12 -22.04
N ALA A 712 -8.86 -4.96 -22.59
CA ALA A 712 -9.04 -4.55 -23.97
C ALA A 712 -8.74 -3.06 -24.16
N TRP A 713 -9.10 -2.21 -23.19
CA TRP A 713 -8.78 -0.78 -23.19
C TRP A 713 -7.28 -0.52 -23.26
N VAL A 714 -6.49 -1.14 -22.36
CA VAL A 714 -5.04 -0.88 -22.28
C VAL A 714 -4.26 -1.40 -23.49
N LYS A 715 -4.79 -2.42 -24.19
CA LYS A 715 -4.15 -3.04 -25.38
C LYS A 715 -4.48 -2.30 -26.69
N GLN A 716 -5.31 -1.26 -26.66
CA GLN A 716 -5.61 -0.48 -27.86
C GLN A 716 -4.38 0.23 -28.41
N SER A 717 -4.26 0.26 -29.74
CA SER A 717 -3.25 1.07 -30.41
C SER A 717 -3.42 2.54 -30.02
N GLY A 718 -2.33 3.18 -29.59
CA GLY A 718 -2.35 4.58 -29.15
C GLY A 718 -2.95 4.83 -27.76
N CYS A 719 -3.25 3.79 -26.97
CA CYS A 719 -3.73 3.98 -25.59
C CYS A 719 -2.68 4.70 -24.73
N GLU A 720 -3.07 5.81 -24.11
CA GLU A 720 -2.20 6.63 -23.25
C GLU A 720 -1.69 5.87 -22.01
N ALA A 721 -2.41 4.81 -21.62
CA ALA A 721 -2.04 3.92 -20.53
C ALA A 721 -1.32 2.65 -21.00
N GLY A 722 -1.00 2.50 -22.29
CA GLY A 722 -0.22 1.38 -22.81
C GLY A 722 1.19 1.35 -22.22
N MET A 723 1.83 0.17 -22.11
CA MET A 723 3.10 0.01 -21.36
C MET A 723 4.21 0.97 -21.86
N PRO A 724 4.74 1.87 -21.00
CA PRO A 724 5.87 2.73 -21.35
C PRO A 724 7.12 1.93 -21.74
N THR A 725 7.85 2.37 -22.77
CA THR A 725 9.07 1.69 -23.26
C THR A 725 10.21 1.67 -22.25
N LEU A 726 10.19 2.56 -21.26
CA LEU A 726 11.15 2.58 -20.14
C LEU A 726 10.87 1.51 -19.08
N ILE A 727 9.72 0.82 -19.15
CA ILE A 727 9.43 -0.38 -18.39
C ILE A 727 9.82 -1.59 -19.24
N ILE A 728 10.84 -2.32 -18.81
CA ILE A 728 11.47 -3.38 -19.61
C ILE A 728 10.78 -4.72 -19.35
N ASP A 729 10.26 -5.36 -20.40
CA ASP A 729 9.60 -6.68 -20.35
C ASP A 729 10.44 -7.73 -21.09
N GLN A 730 11.51 -8.18 -20.43
CA GLN A 730 12.34 -9.30 -20.89
C GLN A 730 12.25 -10.43 -19.87
N ARG A 731 11.86 -11.64 -20.30
CA ARG A 731 11.57 -12.76 -19.39
C ARG A 731 12.65 -13.83 -19.44
N GLU A 732 12.72 -14.63 -18.36
CA GLU A 732 13.77 -15.63 -18.14
C GLU A 732 13.63 -16.84 -19.06
N ASN A 733 12.40 -17.28 -19.36
CA ASN A 733 12.19 -18.47 -20.19
C ASN A 733 12.14 -18.06 -21.67
N PRO A 734 13.03 -18.60 -22.52
CA PRO A 734 13.04 -18.27 -23.93
C PRO A 734 11.74 -18.71 -24.63
N PRO A 735 11.41 -18.13 -25.79
CA PRO A 735 10.32 -18.64 -26.62
C PRO A 735 10.52 -20.12 -26.92
N LEU A 736 9.43 -20.90 -26.97
CA LEU A 736 9.50 -22.30 -27.40
C LEU A 736 10.08 -22.34 -28.83
N ASP A 737 11.15 -23.11 -29.02
CA ASP A 737 11.72 -23.36 -30.34
C ASP A 737 10.66 -24.09 -31.18
N ALA A 738 10.42 -23.63 -32.41
CA ALA A 738 9.41 -24.24 -33.30
C ALA A 738 9.80 -25.65 -33.78
N ARG A 739 10.97 -26.15 -33.36
CA ARG A 739 11.44 -27.50 -33.64
C ARG A 739 10.89 -28.45 -32.57
N PRO A 740 10.17 -29.51 -32.95
CA PRO A 740 9.65 -30.47 -31.98
C PRO A 740 10.79 -31.02 -31.14
N THR A 741 10.57 -31.08 -29.83
CA THR A 741 11.50 -31.72 -28.91
C THR A 741 11.60 -33.21 -29.27
N SER A 742 12.71 -33.85 -28.94
CA SER A 742 12.91 -35.29 -29.20
C SER A 742 11.81 -36.17 -28.59
N GLY A 743 11.11 -35.70 -27.55
CA GLY A 743 9.94 -36.36 -26.97
C GLY A 743 8.65 -36.21 -27.80
N GLU A 744 8.46 -35.10 -28.51
CA GLU A 744 7.31 -34.88 -29.38
C GLU A 744 7.43 -35.65 -30.70
N MET A 745 8.66 -35.89 -31.18
CA MET A 745 8.90 -36.78 -32.33
C MET A 745 8.73 -38.27 -32.00
N ALA A 746 8.69 -38.66 -30.73
CA ALA A 746 8.55 -40.06 -30.31
C ALA A 746 7.08 -40.52 -30.22
N HIS A 747 6.12 -39.61 -30.31
CA HIS A 747 4.68 -39.89 -30.23
C HIS A 747 3.87 -39.36 -31.43
N GLY A 748 4.54 -39.04 -32.53
CA GLY A 748 3.91 -38.73 -33.83
C GLY A 748 3.46 -39.98 -34.57
#